data_AF-A0A9D8N950-F1
#
_entry.id   AF-A0A9D8N950-F1
#
_cell.length_a   1.000
_cell.length_b   1.000
_cell.length_c   1.000
_cell.angle_alpha   90.00
_cell.angle_beta   90.00
_cell.angle_gamma   90.00
#
_symmetry.space_group_name_H-M   'P 1'
#
loop_
_entity.id
_entity.type
_entity.pdbx_description
1 polymer ?
#
loop_
_entity_poly.entity_id
_entity_poly.type
_entity_poly.pdbx_seq_one_letter_code
_entity_poly.pdbx_strand_id
1 'polypeptide(L)'
;MMKKTKFLTIALCVLMSLALCFALAACNPAEGGNDTPSGNNDSVSSYTVTYVGVKTTTATVPAGGKAPEPTAQQKKSGYEFKGWYLGDKLYDFNTPVNSDITLEARFEKAPYTVAHGSAYSSGTNTLSSAKDTLIILNDDPYTGGSYTIDVTPGTANDCGVVFGIPETAPDTFWEDVDYYCAIMNKDGFFLMARVDTTTPTPWNEVASSEAFRSIYDPATTYTFKIGYVETETTGYCTVKVNGVLVASLETGKLAGPRVGVRAQEVGVIFGQASYDPDDKPTAIVPETAGDFTVAHGKFKEVGSSVASYDYNSIGVYNKGTLANGEVSVKLSKLENRYDDGIIFCLDNNGRANFWEETGVSYYFFFINLDMRAYLGKVTGDGTAPWKELAITEPLDYCDTYELKVQFALGNITCYVNGDVVFSYTDNAPLMGEKVGIRAGGFMASYEDFRIDETTVEITAPEGYLVKEGNFRAVGTNVQAMSPKSLAVKDGATFTEGTFSASVTCIGDTGLVFGLADDDMEAYFETEGVSYYFFYINKGGHPVLACVDDGVYQLPNLKESTLSAMYSSGKEYELKVVLDGGYAYCYVNDNLHAKVAVELAGNKVALRGYTGSSFGNVTVSDGKDIVTADMLIFGHSYMQLWSTYKTDFSEVSDVLNIGIGGTQSTDWTKLADEVANYNFTKAVYMIGINDFNPYNTTVSAQSVFTEIKNTLERIHELLPSAEIALVNVNKVPMAEKVPYYDMIDACNALMADFAANNDYVKLVDFASAVYGDDEALGDYFVSDNLHLNASGYALLTSLVKAALGISVA
;
A
#
# COMPACT_ATOMS: atom_id res chain seq x y z
N MET A 1 51.62 -11.53 -33.67
CA MET A 1 51.79 -10.79 -34.95
C MET A 1 50.57 -9.88 -35.09
N MET A 2 50.71 -8.54 -35.13
CA MET A 2 50.96 -7.70 -36.31
C MET A 2 49.91 -7.78 -37.43
N LYS A 3 49.22 -6.63 -37.68
CA LYS A 3 48.69 -6.14 -38.99
C LYS A 3 47.43 -6.91 -39.48
N LYS A 4 46.44 -6.36 -40.22
CA LYS A 4 46.15 -5.07 -40.92
C LYS A 4 44.64 -5.13 -41.40
N THR A 5 43.88 -4.14 -41.93
CA THR A 5 43.99 -2.70 -42.29
C THR A 5 42.59 -2.08 -42.60
N LYS A 6 42.29 -0.84 -42.12
CA LYS A 6 41.67 0.32 -42.87
C LYS A 6 40.23 0.21 -43.47
N PHE A 7 39.47 1.28 -43.82
CA PHE A 7 39.66 2.76 -43.76
C PHE A 7 38.36 3.62 -43.96
N LEU A 8 38.32 4.84 -43.37
CA LEU A 8 37.82 6.15 -43.91
C LEU A 8 36.32 6.30 -44.33
N THR A 9 35.71 7.50 -44.55
CA THR A 9 36.24 8.83 -44.95
C THR A 9 35.32 10.04 -44.62
N ILE A 10 35.89 11.26 -44.46
CA ILE A 10 35.33 12.65 -44.68
C ILE A 10 34.16 13.14 -43.78
N ALA A 11 34.08 14.33 -43.14
CA ALA A 11 34.88 15.57 -42.96
C ALA A 11 34.56 16.87 -43.79
N LEU A 12 34.31 18.00 -43.10
CA LEU A 12 34.31 19.42 -43.56
C LEU A 12 34.53 20.31 -42.29
N CYS A 13 35.56 21.17 -42.11
CA CYS A 13 35.87 22.51 -42.68
C CYS A 13 35.03 23.69 -42.09
N VAL A 14 35.52 24.92 -41.83
CA VAL A 14 36.90 25.49 -41.65
C VAL A 14 36.83 26.92 -41.03
N LEU A 15 37.68 27.23 -40.04
CA LEU A 15 38.30 28.52 -39.55
C LEU A 15 37.61 29.94 -39.53
N MET A 16 38.18 30.77 -38.63
CA MET A 16 38.14 32.27 -38.50
C MET A 16 36.85 32.90 -37.95
N SER A 17 36.89 34.00 -37.17
CA SER A 17 37.88 35.11 -37.11
C SER A 17 38.20 35.61 -35.66
N LEU A 18 38.89 36.76 -35.53
CA LEU A 18 39.46 37.29 -34.27
C LEU A 18 39.11 38.77 -34.03
N ALA A 19 38.84 39.13 -32.77
CA ALA A 19 38.95 40.46 -32.12
C ALA A 19 38.18 41.70 -32.66
N LEU A 20 37.49 42.40 -31.76
CA LEU A 20 37.66 43.85 -31.56
C LEU A 20 37.28 44.27 -30.11
N CYS A 21 37.54 45.53 -29.74
CA CYS A 21 37.76 45.99 -28.35
C CYS A 21 36.71 46.99 -27.83
N PHE A 22 37.04 47.60 -26.68
CA PHE A 22 36.47 48.80 -26.01
C PHE A 22 35.30 48.59 -25.02
N ALA A 23 35.15 49.38 -23.93
CA ALA A 23 36.09 50.16 -23.09
C ALA A 23 35.33 50.80 -21.89
N LEU A 24 36.06 51.55 -21.03
CA LEU A 24 35.61 52.44 -19.94
C LEU A 24 35.18 51.68 -18.66
N ALA A 25 35.96 51.57 -17.59
CA ALA A 25 36.83 52.49 -16.82
C ALA A 25 36.10 53.28 -15.71
N ALA A 26 36.56 53.07 -14.48
CA ALA A 26 36.30 53.92 -13.32
C ALA A 26 37.64 54.45 -12.80
N CYS A 27 37.74 55.75 -12.51
CA CYS A 27 39.02 56.39 -12.18
C CYS A 27 39.39 56.20 -10.70
N ASN A 28 40.65 55.84 -10.44
CA ASN A 28 41.21 55.76 -9.09
C ASN A 28 41.80 57.14 -8.68
N PRO A 29 41.82 57.53 -7.39
CA PRO A 29 42.19 58.88 -6.99
C PRO A 29 43.69 59.07 -6.71
N ALA A 30 44.24 60.24 -7.03
CA ALA A 30 45.12 61.03 -6.16
C ALA A 30 45.69 62.28 -6.87
N GLU A 31 45.61 63.44 -6.21
CA GLU A 31 46.69 64.43 -6.24
C GLU A 31 46.90 65.01 -4.83
N GLY A 32 48.10 64.82 -4.28
CA GLY A 32 48.76 65.91 -3.56
C GLY A 32 49.48 66.75 -4.60
N GLY A 33 49.33 68.08 -4.54
CA GLY A 33 49.51 68.93 -5.72
C GLY A 33 50.92 69.04 -6.31
N ASN A 34 50.92 69.25 -7.63
CA ASN A 34 51.97 69.78 -8.52
C ASN A 34 53.08 68.85 -9.07
N ASP A 35 53.14 68.86 -10.41
CA ASP A 35 54.34 68.83 -11.27
C ASP A 35 55.14 67.51 -11.45
N THR A 36 54.49 66.53 -12.10
CA THR A 36 54.95 65.80 -13.31
C THR A 36 56.33 65.10 -13.40
N PRO A 37 56.47 64.02 -14.20
CA PRO A 37 55.61 62.83 -14.30
C PRO A 37 56.43 61.50 -14.41
N SER A 38 55.71 60.37 -14.53
CA SER A 38 55.92 59.28 -15.52
C SER A 38 56.13 57.87 -14.94
N GLY A 39 55.35 56.87 -15.41
CA GLY A 39 55.57 55.45 -15.09
C GLY A 39 54.33 54.55 -15.15
N ASN A 40 53.80 54.28 -16.34
CA ASN A 40 52.64 53.42 -16.59
C ASN A 40 52.77 51.98 -16.05
N ASN A 41 51.70 51.43 -15.46
CA ASN A 41 51.40 49.98 -15.51
C ASN A 41 49.92 49.70 -15.16
N ASP A 42 49.17 49.03 -16.04
CA ASP A 42 47.79 48.59 -15.75
C ASP A 42 47.82 47.45 -14.71
N SER A 43 47.05 47.60 -13.64
CA SER A 43 46.95 46.59 -12.57
C SER A 43 45.62 45.83 -12.66
N VAL A 44 45.72 44.50 -12.80
CA VAL A 44 44.56 43.60 -12.77
C VAL A 44 43.98 43.64 -11.36
N SER A 45 42.78 44.22 -11.22
CA SER A 45 42.14 44.47 -9.92
C SER A 45 41.45 43.24 -9.32
N SER A 46 41.14 42.24 -10.14
CA SER A 46 40.46 41.01 -9.72
C SER A 46 40.80 39.81 -10.61
N TYR A 47 40.71 38.62 -10.03
CA TYR A 47 40.99 37.34 -10.66
C TYR A 47 39.79 36.39 -10.56
N THR A 48 39.73 35.42 -11.46
CA THR A 48 38.69 34.39 -11.53
C THR A 48 39.16 33.11 -10.84
N VAL A 49 38.37 32.64 -9.88
CA VAL A 49 38.48 31.30 -9.29
C VAL A 49 37.47 30.40 -9.99
N THR A 50 37.96 29.39 -10.71
CA THR A 50 37.11 28.38 -11.36
C THR A 50 37.08 27.12 -10.52
N TYR A 51 35.89 26.67 -10.13
CA TYR A 51 35.68 25.46 -9.34
C TYR A 51 35.21 24.35 -10.28
N VAL A 52 36.02 23.31 -10.46
CA VAL A 52 35.72 22.16 -11.31
C VAL A 52 35.38 20.98 -10.40
N GLY A 53 34.08 20.77 -10.17
CA GLY A 53 33.55 19.69 -9.35
C GLY A 53 32.45 18.90 -10.05
N VAL A 54 31.43 18.47 -9.30
CA VAL A 54 30.26 17.78 -9.87
C VAL A 54 29.48 18.71 -10.82
N LYS A 55 29.55 20.01 -10.56
CA LYS A 55 29.14 21.09 -11.45
C LYS A 55 30.23 22.16 -11.46
N THR A 56 30.59 22.67 -12.64
CA THR A 56 31.56 23.78 -12.74
C THR A 56 30.90 25.11 -12.37
N THR A 57 31.56 25.91 -11.53
CA THR A 57 31.15 27.26 -11.15
C THR A 57 32.34 28.21 -11.14
N THR A 58 32.10 29.52 -11.17
CA THR A 58 33.16 30.54 -11.08
C THR A 58 32.83 31.59 -10.01
N ALA A 59 33.87 32.20 -9.45
CA ALA A 59 33.77 33.38 -8.60
C ALA A 59 34.87 34.39 -9.00
N THR A 60 34.61 35.68 -8.79
CA THR A 60 35.59 36.75 -9.02
C THR A 60 36.02 37.34 -7.68
N VAL A 61 37.33 37.47 -7.46
CA VAL A 61 37.91 37.94 -6.20
C VAL A 61 38.92 39.06 -6.45
N PRO A 62 39.04 40.08 -5.59
CA PRO A 62 40.08 41.10 -5.74
C PRO A 62 41.50 40.51 -5.72
N ALA A 63 42.46 41.19 -6.34
CA ALA A 63 43.87 40.81 -6.27
C ALA A 63 44.36 40.78 -4.81
N GLY A 64 44.94 39.65 -4.39
CA GLY A 64 45.33 39.40 -2.99
C GLY A 64 44.17 39.01 -2.07
N GLY A 65 42.93 38.96 -2.57
CA GLY A 65 41.76 38.45 -1.85
C GLY A 65 41.79 36.93 -1.68
N LYS A 66 40.88 36.40 -0.85
CA LYS A 66 40.71 34.95 -0.66
C LYS A 66 39.63 34.41 -1.61
N ALA A 67 39.79 33.18 -2.08
CA ALA A 67 38.72 32.46 -2.75
C ALA A 67 37.57 32.21 -1.75
N PRO A 68 36.28 32.41 -2.13
CA PRO A 68 35.17 31.96 -1.30
C PRO A 68 35.09 30.42 -1.30
N GLU A 69 34.95 29.80 -0.14
CA GLU A 69 34.74 28.36 -0.08
C GLU A 69 33.30 28.02 -0.54
N PRO A 70 33.10 27.07 -1.47
CA PRO A 70 31.75 26.72 -1.94
C PRO A 70 30.87 26.13 -0.84
N THR A 71 29.81 26.85 -0.48
CA THR A 71 28.83 26.44 0.55
C THR A 71 28.02 25.19 0.17
N ALA A 72 27.99 24.84 -1.11
CA ALA A 72 27.37 23.62 -1.61
C ALA A 72 28.38 22.45 -1.60
N GLN A 73 28.20 21.53 -0.62
CA GLN A 73 28.99 20.30 -0.50
C GLN A 73 29.00 19.50 -1.82
N GLN A 74 30.17 19.05 -2.24
CA GLN A 74 30.32 18.25 -3.47
C GLN A 74 29.86 16.81 -3.24
N LYS A 75 28.69 16.45 -3.78
CA LYS A 75 28.06 15.13 -3.62
C LYS A 75 28.20 14.28 -4.88
N LYS A 76 28.94 13.17 -4.81
CA LYS A 76 29.15 12.20 -5.90
C LYS A 76 28.84 10.79 -5.38
N SER A 77 27.87 10.12 -6.00
CA SER A 77 27.38 8.81 -5.52
C SER A 77 28.50 7.76 -5.51
N GLY A 78 28.69 7.05 -4.40
CA GLY A 78 29.76 6.05 -4.22
C GLY A 78 31.18 6.61 -3.98
N TYR A 79 31.33 7.91 -3.75
CA TYR A 79 32.61 8.56 -3.50
C TYR A 79 32.58 9.50 -2.29
N GLU A 80 33.70 9.60 -1.58
CA GLU A 80 33.94 10.60 -0.54
C GLU A 80 34.66 11.81 -1.14
N PHE A 81 34.23 13.03 -0.80
CA PHE A 81 34.86 14.27 -1.24
C PHE A 81 36.06 14.64 -0.34
N LYS A 82 37.25 14.76 -0.93
CA LYS A 82 38.52 14.98 -0.22
C LYS A 82 38.99 16.44 -0.24
N GLY A 83 38.16 17.36 -0.72
CA GLY A 83 38.46 18.79 -0.78
C GLY A 83 38.82 19.31 -2.17
N TRP A 84 39.12 20.61 -2.22
CA TRP A 84 39.49 21.36 -3.42
C TRP A 84 41.00 21.44 -3.58
N TYR A 85 41.51 21.18 -4.79
CA TYR A 85 42.95 21.10 -5.07
C TYR A 85 43.38 22.10 -6.14
N LEU A 86 44.50 22.79 -5.92
CA LEU A 86 45.16 23.62 -6.92
C LEU A 86 46.31 22.80 -7.53
N GLY A 87 46.05 22.16 -8.67
CA GLY A 87 46.90 21.10 -9.20
C GLY A 87 46.92 19.91 -8.24
N ASP A 88 48.11 19.52 -7.76
CA ASP A 88 48.27 18.37 -6.84
C ASP A 88 48.22 18.71 -5.34
N LYS A 89 48.03 19.98 -4.97
CA LYS A 89 47.98 20.40 -3.55
C LYS A 89 46.56 20.71 -3.11
N LEU A 90 46.16 20.17 -1.97
CA LEU A 90 44.95 20.59 -1.26
C LEU A 90 45.04 22.10 -1.00
N TYR A 91 43.99 22.83 -1.35
CA TYR A 91 43.97 24.28 -1.33
C TYR A 91 43.44 24.81 0.00
N ASP A 92 44.27 25.57 0.71
CA ASP A 92 43.85 26.36 1.86
C ASP A 92 43.15 27.64 1.38
N PHE A 93 41.87 27.79 1.68
CA PHE A 93 41.06 28.97 1.35
C PHE A 93 41.53 30.26 2.04
N ASN A 94 42.51 30.19 2.95
CA ASN A 94 43.21 31.37 3.45
C ASN A 94 44.28 31.91 2.49
N THR A 95 44.63 31.18 1.42
CA THR A 95 45.67 31.55 0.45
C THR A 95 45.24 32.76 -0.41
N PRO A 96 46.01 33.86 -0.44
CA PRO A 96 45.73 35.00 -1.33
C PRO A 96 45.79 34.64 -2.83
N VAL A 97 44.75 34.99 -3.56
CA VAL A 97 44.60 34.77 -5.01
C VAL A 97 45.26 35.94 -5.76
N ASN A 98 46.32 35.62 -6.53
CA ASN A 98 47.16 36.60 -7.24
C ASN A 98 47.28 36.30 -8.76
N SER A 99 46.45 35.39 -9.25
CA SER A 99 46.23 35.06 -10.66
C SER A 99 44.84 34.44 -10.79
N ASP A 100 44.34 34.27 -12.01
CA ASP A 100 43.27 33.31 -12.24
C ASP A 100 43.74 31.91 -11.77
N ILE A 101 42.85 31.14 -11.16
CA ILE A 101 43.14 29.79 -10.64
C ILE A 101 41.99 28.83 -10.91
N THR A 102 42.32 27.55 -11.07
CA THR A 102 41.34 26.46 -11.14
C THR A 102 41.51 25.57 -9.92
N LEU A 103 40.42 25.33 -9.20
CA LEU A 103 40.32 24.46 -8.05
C LEU A 103 39.51 23.22 -8.44
N GLU A 104 40.14 22.05 -8.38
CA GLU A 104 39.55 20.77 -8.79
C GLU A 104 39.08 19.99 -7.56
N ALA A 105 37.84 19.48 -7.59
CA ALA A 105 37.31 18.63 -6.53
C ALA A 105 37.91 17.22 -6.65
N ARG A 106 38.64 16.76 -5.62
CA ARG A 106 39.13 15.38 -5.58
C ARG A 106 38.20 14.47 -4.78
N PHE A 107 38.09 13.23 -5.24
CA PHE A 107 37.18 12.21 -4.71
C PHE A 107 37.90 10.86 -4.58
N GLU A 108 37.61 10.12 -3.51
CA GLU A 108 38.09 8.75 -3.30
C GLU A 108 36.90 7.78 -3.34
N LYS A 109 37.10 6.53 -3.81
CA LYS A 109 36.01 5.53 -3.80
C LYS A 109 35.72 5.17 -2.35
N ALA A 110 34.44 5.20 -1.97
CA ALA A 110 34.02 4.85 -0.62
C ALA A 110 34.05 3.32 -0.38
N PRO A 111 34.10 2.83 0.88
CA PRO A 111 34.13 1.40 1.21
C PRO A 111 32.79 0.66 0.99
N TYR A 112 31.79 1.29 0.37
CA TYR A 112 30.48 0.70 0.07
C TYR A 112 30.19 0.67 -1.44
N THR A 113 29.28 -0.19 -1.85
CA THR A 113 28.77 -0.29 -3.23
C THR A 113 27.31 0.13 -3.25
N VAL A 114 26.96 1.13 -4.06
CA VAL A 114 25.57 1.55 -4.27
C VAL A 114 24.97 0.64 -5.35
N ALA A 115 24.14 -0.31 -4.95
CA ALA A 115 23.52 -1.28 -5.84
C ALA A 115 22.22 -0.76 -6.49
N HIS A 116 21.52 0.15 -5.81
CA HIS A 116 20.39 0.91 -6.36
C HIS A 116 20.38 2.35 -5.84
N GLY A 117 19.73 3.26 -6.57
CA GLY A 117 19.55 4.66 -6.17
C GLY A 117 20.84 5.48 -6.12
N SER A 118 21.05 6.21 -5.02
CA SER A 118 22.27 6.99 -4.78
C SER A 118 22.52 7.31 -3.32
N ALA A 119 23.78 7.19 -2.89
CA ALA A 119 24.20 7.45 -1.52
C ALA A 119 25.41 8.40 -1.48
N TYR A 120 25.44 9.27 -0.47
CA TYR A 120 26.48 10.27 -0.29
C TYR A 120 26.99 10.26 1.16
N SER A 121 28.30 10.40 1.36
CA SER A 121 28.84 10.62 2.69
C SER A 121 28.45 12.01 3.22
N SER A 122 27.87 12.06 4.42
CA SER A 122 27.44 13.29 5.11
C SER A 122 28.45 13.79 6.16
N GLY A 123 29.49 13.02 6.46
CA GLY A 123 30.48 13.35 7.49
C GLY A 123 31.47 12.20 7.70
N THR A 124 32.13 12.16 8.86
CA THR A 124 32.94 10.99 9.25
C THR A 124 32.01 9.79 9.49
N ASN A 125 32.00 8.88 8.52
CA ASN A 125 31.36 7.56 8.57
C ASN A 125 29.83 7.58 8.74
N THR A 126 29.13 8.55 8.13
CA THR A 126 27.66 8.57 7.99
C THR A 126 27.25 8.65 6.52
N LEU A 127 26.22 7.91 6.13
CA LEU A 127 25.70 7.85 4.75
C LEU A 127 24.29 8.44 4.70
N SER A 128 24.01 9.27 3.70
CA SER A 128 22.68 9.81 3.41
C SER A 128 22.18 9.32 2.05
N SER A 129 20.95 8.82 2.00
CA SER A 129 20.33 8.23 0.79
C SER A 129 19.49 9.20 -0.02
N ALA A 130 19.37 8.90 -1.32
CA ALA A 130 18.24 9.30 -2.14
C ALA A 130 17.04 8.36 -1.95
N LYS A 131 15.96 8.59 -2.70
CA LYS A 131 14.87 7.63 -2.90
C LYS A 131 15.43 6.31 -3.46
N ASP A 132 14.74 5.20 -3.21
CA ASP A 132 14.98 3.87 -3.79
C ASP A 132 16.48 3.49 -3.82
N THR A 133 17.12 3.50 -2.65
CA THR A 133 18.57 3.34 -2.51
C THR A 133 18.92 2.06 -1.75
N LEU A 134 19.81 1.25 -2.34
CA LEU A 134 20.37 0.04 -1.75
C LEU A 134 21.89 0.18 -1.68
N ILE A 135 22.46 0.03 -0.49
CA ILE A 135 23.89 0.16 -0.24
C ILE A 135 24.41 -1.16 0.33
N ILE A 136 25.34 -1.80 -0.37
CA ILE A 136 26.08 -2.97 0.12
C ILE A 136 27.31 -2.45 0.87
N LEU A 137 27.46 -2.89 2.12
CA LEU A 137 28.59 -2.55 2.97
C LEU A 137 29.65 -3.63 2.77
N ASN A 138 30.84 -3.27 2.26
CA ASN A 138 31.87 -4.23 1.87
C ASN A 138 32.84 -4.58 3.03
N ASP A 139 32.57 -4.07 4.22
CA ASP A 139 33.38 -4.28 5.43
C ASP A 139 32.91 -5.56 6.15
N ASP A 140 33.72 -6.61 6.02
CA ASP A 140 33.64 -7.97 6.57
C ASP A 140 32.43 -8.88 6.17
N PRO A 141 32.66 -10.19 5.96
CA PRO A 141 31.61 -11.14 5.57
C PRO A 141 30.74 -11.59 6.75
N TYR A 142 29.46 -11.21 6.74
CA TYR A 142 28.47 -11.58 7.74
C TYR A 142 28.15 -13.09 7.65
N THR A 143 28.74 -13.86 8.57
CA THR A 143 28.74 -15.34 8.53
C THR A 143 28.19 -15.96 9.82
N GLY A 144 27.57 -15.14 10.68
CA GLY A 144 27.07 -15.49 12.01
C GLY A 144 27.57 -14.50 13.06
N GLY A 145 26.93 -14.50 14.23
CA GLY A 145 27.15 -13.46 15.25
C GLY A 145 26.12 -12.34 15.10
N SER A 146 26.50 -11.11 15.43
CA SER A 146 25.62 -9.94 15.33
C SER A 146 26.16 -8.82 14.46
N TYR A 147 25.27 -8.16 13.73
CA TYR A 147 25.52 -6.95 12.94
C TYR A 147 24.66 -5.82 13.50
N THR A 148 25.29 -4.71 13.90
CA THR A 148 24.61 -3.58 14.56
C THR A 148 24.87 -2.29 13.79
N ILE A 149 23.82 -1.53 13.47
CA ILE A 149 23.91 -0.25 12.75
C ILE A 149 22.79 0.72 13.19
N ASP A 150 23.15 2.00 13.29
CA ASP A 150 22.21 3.08 13.57
C ASP A 150 21.51 3.58 12.30
N VAL A 151 20.19 3.78 12.37
CA VAL A 151 19.34 4.26 11.27
C VAL A 151 18.48 5.43 11.76
N THR A 152 18.58 6.59 11.13
CA THR A 152 17.65 7.72 11.34
C THR A 152 16.79 7.86 10.08
N PRO A 153 15.47 7.59 10.13
CA PRO A 153 14.62 7.52 8.94
C PRO A 153 14.53 8.84 8.17
N GLY A 154 14.47 9.98 8.86
CA GLY A 154 14.12 11.24 8.20
C GLY A 154 12.71 11.15 7.61
N THR A 155 12.49 11.72 6.43
CA THR A 155 11.17 11.73 5.74
C THR A 155 10.75 10.38 5.15
N ALA A 156 11.31 9.27 5.61
CA ALA A 156 11.27 8.00 4.89
C ALA A 156 10.24 6.98 5.38
N ASN A 157 9.76 6.20 4.41
CA ASN A 157 9.20 4.88 4.61
C ASN A 157 10.31 3.82 4.42
N ASP A 158 10.04 2.60 4.89
CA ASP A 158 10.74 1.36 4.55
C ASP A 158 12.28 1.49 4.50
N CYS A 159 12.86 1.79 5.66
CA CYS A 159 14.31 1.91 5.83
C CYS A 159 14.87 0.93 6.88
N GLY A 160 16.08 0.43 6.66
CA GLY A 160 16.73 -0.49 7.59
C GLY A 160 17.86 -1.32 6.96
N VAL A 161 18.05 -2.54 7.46
CA VAL A 161 19.17 -3.43 7.14
C VAL A 161 18.76 -4.47 6.09
N VAL A 162 19.70 -4.85 5.22
CA VAL A 162 19.59 -6.05 4.36
C VAL A 162 20.78 -6.98 4.62
N PHE A 163 20.57 -8.29 4.62
CA PHE A 163 21.58 -9.28 4.97
C PHE A 163 21.33 -10.62 4.26
N GLY A 164 22.36 -11.46 4.23
CA GLY A 164 22.28 -12.77 3.57
C GLY A 164 22.48 -12.74 2.07
N ILE A 165 23.01 -11.63 1.52
CA ILE A 165 23.12 -11.39 0.08
C ILE A 165 24.22 -12.30 -0.54
N PRO A 166 23.95 -13.02 -1.65
CA PRO A 166 24.92 -13.82 -2.39
C PRO A 166 26.19 -13.07 -2.83
N GLU A 167 27.34 -13.73 -2.79
CA GLU A 167 28.57 -13.24 -3.44
C GLU A 167 28.37 -13.10 -4.96
N THR A 168 27.51 -13.92 -5.55
CA THR A 168 27.14 -13.89 -6.97
C THR A 168 26.12 -12.80 -7.34
N ALA A 169 25.54 -12.10 -6.37
CA ALA A 169 24.63 -11.00 -6.65
C ALA A 169 25.42 -9.86 -7.35
N PRO A 170 24.90 -9.27 -8.44
CA PRO A 170 25.62 -8.24 -9.19
C PRO A 170 25.90 -7.00 -8.32
N ASP A 171 26.82 -6.15 -8.76
CA ASP A 171 27.05 -4.84 -8.12
C ASP A 171 25.88 -3.85 -8.32
N THR A 172 24.83 -4.24 -9.05
CA THR A 172 23.58 -3.49 -9.23
C THR A 172 22.37 -4.44 -9.22
N PHE A 173 21.55 -4.38 -8.18
CA PHE A 173 20.25 -5.05 -8.07
C PHE A 173 19.34 -4.26 -7.13
N TRP A 174 18.04 -4.60 -7.13
CA TRP A 174 17.07 -4.10 -6.16
C TRP A 174 16.38 -5.26 -5.44
N GLU A 175 15.66 -6.11 -6.17
CA GLU A 175 14.83 -7.19 -5.61
C GLU A 175 15.03 -8.56 -6.32
N ASP A 176 15.80 -8.61 -7.41
CA ASP A 176 16.02 -9.82 -8.22
C ASP A 176 17.03 -10.83 -7.62
N VAL A 177 17.17 -10.85 -6.29
CA VAL A 177 18.22 -11.55 -5.55
C VAL A 177 17.65 -12.07 -4.22
N ASP A 178 17.98 -13.31 -3.85
CA ASP A 178 17.65 -13.90 -2.54
C ASP A 178 18.40 -13.17 -1.41
N TYR A 179 17.70 -12.41 -0.56
CA TYR A 179 18.23 -11.79 0.65
C TYR A 179 17.15 -11.58 1.72
N TYR A 180 17.54 -11.31 2.96
CA TYR A 180 16.62 -10.88 4.02
C TYR A 180 16.72 -9.38 4.25
N CYS A 181 15.59 -8.74 4.52
CA CYS A 181 15.51 -7.34 4.94
C CYS A 181 14.88 -7.23 6.34
N ALA A 182 15.29 -6.21 7.08
CA ALA A 182 14.76 -5.86 8.40
C ALA A 182 14.61 -4.34 8.46
N ILE A 183 13.39 -3.86 8.27
CA ILE A 183 13.07 -2.46 7.98
C ILE A 183 11.97 -1.92 8.91
N MET A 184 11.90 -0.60 9.02
CA MET A 184 10.83 0.12 9.72
C MET A 184 10.21 1.17 8.79
N ASN A 185 8.89 1.34 8.87
CA ASN A 185 8.14 2.31 8.08
C ASN A 185 7.79 3.59 8.87
N LYS A 186 7.22 4.57 8.15
CA LYS A 186 6.82 5.89 8.68
C LYS A 186 5.79 5.87 9.82
N ASP A 187 5.11 4.74 10.04
CA ASP A 187 4.10 4.58 11.08
C ASP A 187 4.62 3.73 12.25
N GLY A 188 5.95 3.53 12.33
CA GLY A 188 6.63 2.75 13.37
C GLY A 188 6.38 1.24 13.32
N PHE A 189 5.88 0.72 12.20
CA PHE A 189 5.74 -0.72 11.98
C PHE A 189 7.08 -1.29 11.52
N PHE A 190 7.53 -2.36 12.18
CA PHE A 190 8.71 -3.12 11.80
C PHE A 190 8.31 -4.34 10.95
N LEU A 191 9.03 -4.55 9.85
CA LEU A 191 8.88 -5.69 8.95
C LEU A 191 10.23 -6.38 8.73
N MET A 192 10.25 -7.70 8.88
CA MET A 192 11.31 -8.57 8.38
C MET A 192 10.72 -9.47 7.29
N ALA A 193 11.31 -9.43 6.10
CA ALA A 193 10.92 -10.24 4.96
C ALA A 193 12.12 -10.92 4.33
N ARG A 194 11.87 -12.03 3.62
CA ARG A 194 12.78 -12.55 2.61
C ARG A 194 12.38 -11.97 1.26
N VAL A 195 13.34 -11.37 0.58
CA VAL A 195 13.23 -10.92 -0.80
C VAL A 195 13.80 -12.04 -1.68
N ASP A 196 12.99 -12.66 -2.53
CA ASP A 196 13.47 -13.67 -3.49
C ASP A 196 12.64 -13.68 -4.78
N THR A 197 13.17 -14.30 -5.84
CA THR A 197 12.52 -14.39 -7.17
C THR A 197 11.70 -15.67 -7.36
N THR A 198 11.45 -16.44 -6.30
CA THR A 198 10.71 -17.72 -6.37
C THR A 198 9.22 -17.56 -6.06
N THR A 199 8.75 -16.31 -5.90
CA THR A 199 7.42 -15.96 -5.42
C THR A 199 6.84 -14.77 -6.19
N PRO A 200 5.51 -14.71 -6.45
CA PRO A 200 4.90 -13.72 -7.33
C PRO A 200 4.89 -12.29 -6.74
N THR A 201 4.96 -12.17 -5.42
CA THR A 201 5.44 -10.97 -4.73
C THR A 201 6.80 -11.30 -4.15
N PRO A 202 7.91 -10.65 -4.58
CA PRO A 202 9.24 -11.04 -4.11
C PRO A 202 9.42 -10.83 -2.60
N TRP A 203 8.59 -9.99 -1.98
CA TRP A 203 8.56 -9.71 -0.54
C TRP A 203 7.71 -10.73 0.23
N ASN A 204 8.36 -11.74 0.80
CA ASN A 204 7.74 -12.69 1.72
C ASN A 204 7.94 -12.24 3.18
N GLU A 205 6.89 -11.73 3.83
CA GLU A 205 6.95 -11.45 5.28
C GLU A 205 7.27 -12.73 6.07
N VAL A 206 8.28 -12.66 6.94
CA VAL A 206 8.66 -13.76 7.84
C VAL A 206 8.55 -13.36 9.32
N ALA A 207 8.56 -12.07 9.65
CA ALA A 207 8.17 -11.55 10.95
C ALA A 207 7.79 -10.06 10.87
N SER A 208 6.96 -9.59 11.79
CA SER A 208 6.59 -8.17 11.92
C SER A 208 6.38 -7.80 13.39
N SER A 209 6.46 -6.50 13.70
CA SER A 209 6.23 -6.00 15.06
C SER A 209 5.70 -4.57 15.09
N GLU A 210 4.72 -4.32 15.95
CA GLU A 210 4.11 -3.00 16.15
C GLU A 210 4.74 -2.21 17.30
N ALA A 211 5.82 -2.72 17.91
CA ALA A 211 6.40 -2.19 19.15
C ALA A 211 6.83 -0.72 19.11
N PHE A 212 7.02 -0.14 17.91
CA PHE A 212 7.45 1.24 17.73
C PHE A 212 6.34 2.20 17.27
N ARG A 213 5.14 1.71 16.89
CA ARG A 213 4.08 2.55 16.28
C ARG A 213 3.62 3.72 17.14
N SER A 214 3.63 3.57 18.47
CA SER A 214 3.22 4.62 19.42
C SER A 214 4.35 5.56 19.86
N ILE A 215 5.60 5.29 19.45
CA ILE A 215 6.81 6.03 19.86
C ILE A 215 7.70 6.45 18.69
N TYR A 216 7.26 6.22 17.45
CA TYR A 216 8.02 6.53 16.25
C TYR A 216 8.11 8.03 15.99
N ASP A 217 9.34 8.52 16.02
CA ASP A 217 9.74 9.83 15.53
C ASP A 217 10.70 9.64 14.32
N PRO A 218 10.42 10.21 13.14
CA PRO A 218 11.33 10.18 11.99
C PRO A 218 12.68 10.85 12.23
N ALA A 219 12.80 11.78 13.18
CA ALA A 219 14.04 12.46 13.51
C ALA A 219 14.91 11.68 14.53
N THR A 220 14.38 10.61 15.13
CA THR A 220 15.08 9.79 16.12
C THR A 220 15.93 8.71 15.45
N THR A 221 17.09 8.42 16.05
CA THR A 221 17.96 7.30 15.64
C THR A 221 17.49 5.99 16.28
N TYR A 222 17.41 4.93 15.48
CA TYR A 222 17.11 3.56 15.89
C TYR A 222 18.32 2.67 15.63
N THR A 223 18.84 2.03 16.67
CA THR A 223 19.92 1.04 16.57
C THR A 223 19.32 -0.32 16.19
N PHE A 224 19.48 -0.74 14.94
CA PHE A 224 19.12 -2.07 14.47
C PHE A 224 20.25 -3.05 14.82
N LYS A 225 19.90 -4.25 15.30
CA LYS A 225 20.82 -5.33 15.60
C LYS A 225 20.29 -6.66 15.06
N ILE A 226 20.95 -7.20 14.04
CA ILE A 226 20.65 -8.48 13.40
C ILE A 226 21.58 -9.54 13.98
N GLY A 227 21.05 -10.48 14.75
CA GLY A 227 21.77 -11.67 15.20
C GLY A 227 21.45 -12.86 14.31
N TYR A 228 22.46 -13.60 13.84
CA TYR A 228 22.32 -14.85 13.08
C TYR A 228 23.22 -15.95 13.65
N VAL A 229 22.72 -17.18 13.71
CA VAL A 229 23.53 -18.37 13.95
C VAL A 229 23.14 -19.48 12.97
N GLU A 230 24.13 -20.10 12.36
CA GLU A 230 23.94 -21.25 11.50
C GLU A 230 24.15 -22.57 12.25
N THR A 231 23.35 -23.58 11.90
CA THR A 231 23.44 -24.97 12.37
C THR A 231 23.77 -25.90 11.19
N GLU A 232 23.88 -27.22 11.42
CA GLU A 232 24.14 -28.17 10.33
C GLU A 232 23.06 -28.14 9.24
N THR A 233 21.79 -28.03 9.62
CA THR A 233 20.63 -28.12 8.71
C THR A 233 19.97 -26.78 8.37
N THR A 234 19.98 -25.82 9.29
CA THR A 234 19.16 -24.59 9.22
C THR A 234 19.88 -23.38 9.83
N GLY A 235 19.30 -22.19 9.75
CA GLY A 235 19.76 -20.97 10.40
C GLY A 235 18.77 -20.46 11.45
N TYR A 236 19.18 -19.51 12.28
CA TYR A 236 18.30 -18.86 13.25
C TYR A 236 18.65 -17.38 13.38
N CYS A 237 17.62 -16.51 13.29
CA CYS A 237 17.77 -15.07 13.26
C CYS A 237 16.96 -14.38 14.37
N THR A 238 17.53 -13.32 14.93
CA THR A 238 16.82 -12.38 15.81
C THR A 238 17.09 -10.96 15.37
N VAL A 239 16.05 -10.13 15.25
CA VAL A 239 16.20 -8.69 15.08
C VAL A 239 15.80 -7.97 16.35
N LYS A 240 16.68 -7.06 16.79
CA LYS A 240 16.39 -6.10 17.86
C LYS A 240 16.49 -4.69 17.32
N VAL A 241 15.59 -3.81 17.76
CA VAL A 241 15.66 -2.36 17.51
C VAL A 241 15.67 -1.66 18.86
N ASN A 242 16.65 -0.78 19.11
CA ASN A 242 16.87 -0.14 20.42
C ASN A 242 16.89 -1.14 21.60
N GLY A 243 17.33 -2.38 21.35
CA GLY A 243 17.35 -3.48 22.31
C GLY A 243 16.04 -4.29 22.45
N VAL A 244 14.92 -3.76 21.97
CA VAL A 244 13.61 -4.45 21.93
C VAL A 244 13.64 -5.54 20.86
N LEU A 245 13.22 -6.76 21.19
CA LEU A 245 13.11 -7.88 20.24
C LEU A 245 11.88 -7.65 19.33
N VAL A 246 12.10 -7.65 18.01
CA VAL A 246 11.05 -7.40 16.99
C VAL A 246 10.95 -8.52 15.95
N ALA A 247 11.93 -9.41 15.86
CA ALA A 247 11.83 -10.69 15.16
C ALA A 247 12.67 -11.76 15.87
N SER A 248 12.20 -13.01 15.86
CA SER A 248 12.91 -14.15 16.47
C SER A 248 12.38 -15.45 15.84
N LEU A 249 13.13 -16.02 14.88
CA LEU A 249 12.67 -17.14 14.07
C LEU A 249 13.82 -18.03 13.57
N GLU A 250 13.48 -19.28 13.24
CA GLU A 250 14.32 -20.09 12.35
C GLU A 250 14.31 -19.46 10.95
N THR A 251 15.46 -19.40 10.30
CA THR A 251 15.60 -18.94 8.92
C THR A 251 16.29 -20.01 8.10
N GLY A 252 16.07 -20.05 6.78
CA GLY A 252 16.97 -20.81 5.91
C GLY A 252 18.43 -20.37 6.09
N LYS A 253 19.38 -21.23 5.70
CA LYS A 253 20.79 -20.81 5.58
C LYS A 253 20.88 -19.60 4.66
N LEU A 254 21.65 -18.58 5.04
CA LEU A 254 21.77 -17.35 4.26
C LEU A 254 22.38 -17.63 2.88
N ALA A 255 21.82 -16.99 1.84
CA ALA A 255 22.23 -17.22 0.44
C ALA A 255 23.63 -16.66 0.12
N GLY A 256 24.16 -15.77 0.96
CA GLY A 256 25.57 -15.41 1.03
C GLY A 256 25.91 -14.48 2.20
N PRO A 257 27.18 -14.04 2.30
CA PRO A 257 27.68 -13.33 3.47
C PRO A 257 27.61 -11.80 3.35
N ARG A 258 27.03 -11.24 2.29
CA ARG A 258 26.98 -9.78 2.09
C ARG A 258 25.83 -9.15 2.87
N VAL A 259 26.07 -7.94 3.33
CA VAL A 259 25.21 -7.14 4.20
C VAL A 259 25.14 -5.71 3.69
N GLY A 260 24.09 -4.98 4.05
CA GLY A 260 23.83 -3.66 3.54
C GLY A 260 22.69 -2.95 4.24
N VAL A 261 22.26 -1.84 3.65
CA VAL A 261 21.12 -1.04 4.09
C VAL A 261 20.25 -0.60 2.92
N ARG A 262 18.95 -0.45 3.18
CA ARG A 262 17.94 -0.02 2.21
C ARG A 262 17.19 1.20 2.72
N ALA A 263 16.85 2.10 1.80
CA ALA A 263 15.94 3.23 2.01
C ALA A 263 15.01 3.34 0.79
N GLN A 264 13.70 3.28 1.00
CA GLN A 264 12.72 3.55 -0.08
C GLN A 264 12.62 5.07 -0.39
N GLU A 265 12.97 5.94 0.55
CA GLU A 265 12.75 7.38 0.45
C GLU A 265 13.99 8.24 0.75
N VAL A 266 13.93 9.50 0.35
CA VAL A 266 15.02 10.47 0.53
C VAL A 266 15.31 10.76 2.00
N GLY A 267 16.60 10.92 2.32
CA GLY A 267 17.03 11.55 3.56
C GLY A 267 17.29 10.62 4.75
N VAL A 268 17.16 9.30 4.59
CA VAL A 268 17.62 8.34 5.61
C VAL A 268 19.11 8.56 5.87
N ILE A 269 19.51 8.53 7.14
CA ILE A 269 20.90 8.57 7.57
C ILE A 269 21.27 7.24 8.21
N PHE A 270 22.29 6.59 7.65
CA PHE A 270 22.90 5.39 8.21
C PHE A 270 24.19 5.75 8.94
N GLY A 271 24.32 5.28 10.18
CA GLY A 271 25.51 5.42 11.00
C GLY A 271 26.60 4.40 10.69
N GLN A 272 27.51 4.21 11.64
CA GLN A 272 28.52 3.15 11.56
C GLN A 272 27.87 1.78 11.75
N ALA A 273 28.17 0.86 10.84
CA ALA A 273 28.03 -0.56 11.11
C ALA A 273 29.08 -1.06 12.10
N SER A 274 28.76 -2.15 12.80
CA SER A 274 29.68 -2.94 13.59
C SER A 274 29.29 -4.41 13.52
N TYR A 275 30.29 -5.29 13.47
CA TYR A 275 30.13 -6.74 13.36
C TYR A 275 30.85 -7.43 14.52
N ASP A 276 30.15 -8.35 15.19
CA ASP A 276 30.67 -9.18 16.26
C ASP A 276 30.36 -10.66 15.93
N PRO A 277 31.35 -11.45 15.45
CA PRO A 277 31.11 -12.84 15.05
C PRO A 277 30.90 -13.80 16.24
N ASP A 278 31.17 -13.38 17.48
CA ASP A 278 31.04 -14.19 18.69
C ASP A 278 29.70 -13.96 19.41
N ASP A 279 29.08 -12.78 19.30
CA ASP A 279 27.74 -12.46 19.82
C ASP A 279 26.61 -13.12 18.98
N LYS A 280 26.53 -14.44 19.07
CA LYS A 280 25.53 -15.27 18.37
C LYS A 280 24.20 -15.28 19.11
N PRO A 281 23.06 -15.12 18.42
CA PRO A 281 21.76 -15.29 19.06
C PRO A 281 21.63 -16.72 19.59
N THR A 282 21.08 -16.86 20.79
CA THR A 282 20.64 -18.17 21.28
C THR A 282 19.32 -18.51 20.60
N ALA A 283 19.25 -19.68 19.94
CA ALA A 283 17.99 -20.21 19.46
C ALA A 283 16.99 -20.33 20.63
N ILE A 284 15.80 -19.74 20.49
CA ILE A 284 14.69 -20.06 21.39
C ILE A 284 14.26 -21.47 21.04
N VAL A 285 14.90 -22.45 21.68
CA VAL A 285 14.38 -23.82 21.77
C VAL A 285 13.08 -23.70 22.57
N PRO A 286 11.91 -23.99 21.99
CA PRO A 286 10.65 -23.84 22.70
C PRO A 286 10.64 -24.74 23.94
N GLU A 287 10.36 -24.16 25.12
CA GLU A 287 10.25 -24.94 26.35
C GLU A 287 9.07 -25.92 26.20
N THR A 288 9.20 -27.13 26.76
CA THR A 288 8.15 -28.15 26.70
C THR A 288 7.74 -28.57 28.10
N ALA A 289 6.44 -28.75 28.28
CA ALA A 289 5.84 -29.22 29.52
C ALA A 289 4.79 -30.29 29.17
N GLY A 290 5.14 -31.56 29.36
CA GLY A 290 4.38 -32.69 28.87
C GLY A 290 4.17 -32.62 27.36
N ASP A 291 2.92 -32.73 26.93
CA ASP A 291 2.53 -32.71 25.52
C ASP A 291 2.31 -31.30 24.95
N PHE A 292 2.78 -30.26 25.65
CA PHE A 292 2.70 -28.87 25.19
C PHE A 292 4.07 -28.24 24.93
N THR A 293 4.13 -27.48 23.85
CA THR A 293 5.19 -26.54 23.52
C THR A 293 4.79 -25.15 24.02
N VAL A 294 5.58 -24.57 24.92
CA VAL A 294 5.34 -23.25 25.51
C VAL A 294 5.65 -22.17 24.48
N ALA A 295 4.62 -21.45 24.04
CA ALA A 295 4.75 -20.30 23.15
C ALA A 295 4.92 -18.98 23.91
N HIS A 296 4.34 -18.85 25.11
CA HIS A 296 4.49 -17.65 25.95
C HIS A 296 4.30 -18.00 27.43
N GLY A 297 4.80 -17.14 28.32
CA GLY A 297 4.82 -17.38 29.77
C GLY A 297 5.65 -18.61 30.15
N LYS A 298 5.17 -19.43 31.09
CA LYS A 298 5.84 -20.68 31.51
C LYS A 298 4.82 -21.74 31.91
N PHE A 299 5.06 -22.99 31.51
CA PHE A 299 4.38 -24.17 32.02
C PHE A 299 5.38 -25.19 32.55
N LYS A 300 4.90 -26.11 33.39
CA LYS A 300 5.70 -27.23 33.91
C LYS A 300 4.81 -28.44 34.24
N GLU A 301 5.35 -29.64 34.06
CA GLU A 301 4.74 -30.87 34.59
C GLU A 301 4.69 -30.88 36.13
N VAL A 302 3.53 -31.26 36.67
CA VAL A 302 3.24 -31.43 38.09
C VAL A 302 2.42 -32.71 38.26
N GLY A 303 3.10 -33.86 38.34
CA GLY A 303 2.43 -35.16 38.42
C GLY A 303 1.86 -35.58 37.06
N SER A 304 0.54 -35.76 36.99
CA SER A 304 -0.21 -36.00 35.74
C SER A 304 -0.60 -34.71 35.02
N SER A 305 -0.46 -33.56 35.68
CA SER A 305 -0.91 -32.26 35.19
C SER A 305 0.21 -31.44 34.55
N VAL A 306 -0.17 -30.52 33.67
CA VAL A 306 0.69 -29.41 33.25
C VAL A 306 0.15 -28.13 33.89
N ALA A 307 0.97 -27.39 34.62
CA ALA A 307 0.55 -26.20 35.38
C ALA A 307 1.34 -24.95 34.98
N SER A 308 0.69 -23.79 34.97
CA SER A 308 1.35 -22.52 34.68
C SER A 308 2.25 -22.07 35.84
N TYR A 309 3.42 -21.53 35.49
CA TYR A 309 4.40 -20.95 36.43
C TYR A 309 4.78 -19.51 36.05
N ASP A 310 3.97 -18.88 35.19
CA ASP A 310 3.98 -17.44 34.94
C ASP A 310 2.56 -16.94 34.61
N TYR A 311 2.35 -15.64 34.72
CA TYR A 311 1.12 -15.01 34.22
C TYR A 311 1.13 -15.01 32.69
N ASN A 312 -0.05 -15.01 32.08
CA ASN A 312 -0.23 -14.97 30.62
C ASN A 312 0.62 -16.05 29.89
N SER A 313 0.37 -17.33 30.18
CA SER A 313 1.09 -18.45 29.55
C SER A 313 0.26 -19.12 28.44
N ILE A 314 0.88 -19.43 27.29
CA ILE A 314 0.30 -20.24 26.19
C ILE A 314 1.12 -21.52 25.99
N GLY A 315 0.44 -22.67 25.98
CA GLY A 315 1.00 -23.97 25.63
C GLY A 315 0.26 -24.55 24.43
N VAL A 316 0.96 -24.74 23.31
CA VAL A 316 0.43 -25.35 22.08
C VAL A 316 0.63 -26.86 22.14
N TYR A 317 -0.42 -27.64 21.91
CA TYR A 317 -0.36 -29.09 21.92
C TYR A 317 0.53 -29.61 20.79
N ASN A 318 1.46 -30.52 21.10
CA ASN A 318 2.52 -30.97 20.18
C ASN A 318 2.41 -32.42 19.71
N LYS A 319 1.24 -33.06 19.90
CA LYS A 319 0.96 -34.44 19.48
C LYS A 319 -0.07 -34.59 18.35
N GLY A 320 -0.73 -33.51 17.96
CA GLY A 320 -1.73 -33.48 16.88
C GLY A 320 -2.32 -32.08 16.69
N THR A 321 -3.20 -31.94 15.69
CA THR A 321 -3.89 -30.71 15.32
C THR A 321 -5.41 -30.87 15.49
N LEU A 322 -6.20 -29.86 15.12
CA LEU A 322 -7.66 -29.92 15.12
C LEU A 322 -8.23 -28.98 14.05
N ALA A 323 -8.37 -29.49 12.82
CA ALA A 323 -9.09 -28.78 11.76
C ALA A 323 -10.62 -28.81 11.98
N ASN A 324 -11.17 -29.96 12.38
CA ASN A 324 -12.54 -30.14 12.84
C ASN A 324 -12.58 -31.30 13.87
N GLY A 325 -13.47 -31.25 14.85
CA GLY A 325 -13.63 -32.30 15.87
C GLY A 325 -13.87 -31.77 17.28
N GLU A 326 -13.41 -32.53 18.28
CA GLU A 326 -13.51 -32.16 19.69
C GLU A 326 -12.14 -31.83 20.31
N VAL A 327 -12.11 -30.88 21.25
CA VAL A 327 -11.02 -30.71 22.21
C VAL A 327 -11.60 -30.65 23.62
N SER A 328 -10.94 -31.31 24.58
CA SER A 328 -11.32 -31.30 26.00
C SER A 328 -10.12 -31.19 26.93
N VAL A 329 -10.32 -30.63 28.12
CA VAL A 329 -9.33 -30.58 29.20
C VAL A 329 -10.01 -30.46 30.56
N LYS A 330 -9.39 -31.00 31.61
CA LYS A 330 -9.73 -30.71 33.00
C LYS A 330 -8.89 -29.55 33.52
N LEU A 331 -9.54 -28.41 33.75
CA LEU A 331 -8.96 -27.21 34.34
C LEU A 331 -9.20 -27.21 35.85
N SER A 332 -8.14 -27.30 36.65
CA SER A 332 -8.19 -27.11 38.11
C SER A 332 -7.60 -25.76 38.51
N LYS A 333 -8.30 -25.01 39.38
CA LYS A 333 -8.04 -23.58 39.60
C LYS A 333 -7.60 -23.29 41.05
N LEU A 334 -6.29 -23.12 41.24
CA LEU A 334 -5.69 -22.93 42.56
C LEU A 334 -5.82 -21.48 43.07
N GLU A 335 -6.89 -21.26 43.85
CA GLU A 335 -7.23 -20.08 44.66
C GLU A 335 -7.43 -18.74 43.90
N ASN A 336 -6.65 -18.43 42.87
CA ASN A 336 -6.65 -17.14 42.17
C ASN A 336 -7.31 -17.19 40.79
N ARG A 337 -8.63 -16.99 40.76
CA ARG A 337 -9.31 -15.88 40.06
C ARG A 337 -8.87 -15.35 38.67
N TYR A 338 -8.28 -16.12 37.75
CA TYR A 338 -7.84 -15.61 36.42
C TYR A 338 -8.68 -16.07 35.21
N ASP A 339 -8.18 -15.88 33.99
CA ASP A 339 -8.83 -16.24 32.73
C ASP A 339 -8.09 -17.44 32.10
N ASP A 340 -8.66 -18.64 32.23
CA ASP A 340 -7.93 -19.90 32.04
C ASP A 340 -8.77 -20.93 31.24
N GLY A 341 -8.15 -21.71 30.35
CA GLY A 341 -8.82 -22.79 29.61
C GLY A 341 -8.19 -23.16 28.25
N ILE A 342 -9.04 -23.47 27.26
CA ILE A 342 -8.67 -24.02 25.95
C ILE A 342 -8.47 -22.91 24.91
N ILE A 343 -7.45 -23.05 24.04
CA ILE A 343 -7.36 -22.35 22.75
C ILE A 343 -7.47 -23.34 21.58
N PHE A 344 -8.13 -22.93 20.49
CA PHE A 344 -8.38 -23.79 19.33
C PHE A 344 -8.45 -22.99 18.02
N CYS A 345 -8.32 -23.69 16.89
CA CYS A 345 -8.12 -23.13 15.56
C CYS A 345 -6.99 -22.09 15.47
N LEU A 346 -5.89 -22.33 16.19
CA LEU A 346 -4.75 -21.43 16.29
C LEU A 346 -3.93 -21.43 14.99
N ASP A 347 -3.72 -20.24 14.45
CA ASP A 347 -2.63 -19.92 13.54
C ASP A 347 -1.70 -18.89 14.19
N ASN A 348 -0.39 -19.15 14.10
CA ASN A 348 0.68 -18.34 14.66
C ASN A 348 1.65 -17.83 13.58
N ASN A 349 1.38 -18.03 12.29
CA ASN A 349 2.23 -17.63 11.16
C ASN A 349 3.73 -17.93 11.39
N GLY A 350 4.01 -19.17 11.81
CA GLY A 350 5.37 -19.67 12.06
C GLY A 350 6.06 -19.21 13.34
N ARG A 351 5.49 -18.25 14.09
CA ARG A 351 6.16 -17.62 15.25
C ARG A 351 6.38 -18.58 16.41
N ALA A 352 7.62 -18.73 16.86
CA ALA A 352 7.98 -19.61 17.98
C ALA A 352 7.53 -19.07 19.36
N ASN A 353 7.31 -17.76 19.48
CA ASN A 353 6.81 -17.09 20.68
C ASN A 353 5.75 -16.06 20.27
N PHE A 354 4.61 -16.03 20.97
CA PHE A 354 3.48 -15.14 20.65
C PHE A 354 2.43 -15.01 21.77
N TRP A 355 1.67 -13.91 21.77
CA TRP A 355 0.48 -13.71 22.64
C TRP A 355 -0.79 -13.37 21.82
N GLU A 356 -1.32 -12.14 21.95
CA GLU A 356 -2.55 -11.61 21.32
C GLU A 356 -2.18 -10.45 20.39
N GLU A 357 -1.40 -10.74 19.35
CA GLU A 357 -0.72 -9.75 18.51
C GLU A 357 -0.97 -9.95 17.01
N THR A 358 -0.74 -8.90 16.22
CA THR A 358 -0.93 -8.90 14.77
C THR A 358 -0.15 -10.04 14.10
N GLY A 359 -0.84 -10.86 13.29
CA GLY A 359 -0.31 -12.09 12.71
C GLY A 359 -0.58 -13.38 13.50
N VAL A 360 -1.34 -13.33 14.60
CA VAL A 360 -1.72 -14.49 15.42
C VAL A 360 -3.24 -14.53 15.59
N SER A 361 -3.88 -15.66 15.33
CA SER A 361 -5.34 -15.82 15.48
C SER A 361 -5.70 -17.15 16.14
N TYR A 362 -6.70 -17.15 17.02
CA TYR A 362 -7.26 -18.35 17.66
C TYR A 362 -8.61 -18.08 18.30
N TYR A 363 -9.46 -19.10 18.41
CA TYR A 363 -10.57 -19.10 19.35
C TYR A 363 -10.08 -19.46 20.76
N PHE A 364 -10.81 -19.01 21.77
CA PHE A 364 -10.62 -19.44 23.15
C PHE A 364 -11.93 -19.78 23.83
N PHE A 365 -11.90 -20.79 24.69
CA PHE A 365 -12.99 -21.14 25.59
C PHE A 365 -12.45 -21.31 27.02
N PHE A 366 -12.84 -20.37 27.90
CA PHE A 366 -12.18 -20.13 29.18
C PHE A 366 -13.21 -20.01 30.33
N ILE A 367 -12.75 -20.20 31.57
CA ILE A 367 -13.47 -19.83 32.80
C ILE A 367 -12.82 -18.58 33.37
N ASN A 368 -13.56 -17.46 33.39
CA ASN A 368 -13.02 -16.16 33.79
C ASN A 368 -12.92 -15.95 35.32
N LEU A 369 -12.46 -14.76 35.70
CA LEU A 369 -12.38 -14.30 37.09
C LEU A 369 -13.74 -14.26 37.83
N ASP A 370 -14.82 -13.91 37.13
CA ASP A 370 -16.20 -13.84 37.62
C ASP A 370 -16.95 -15.19 37.60
N MET A 371 -16.23 -16.29 37.31
CA MET A 371 -16.78 -17.65 37.19
C MET A 371 -17.76 -17.86 36.02
N ARG A 372 -17.73 -16.98 35.02
CA ARG A 372 -18.46 -17.17 33.77
C ARG A 372 -17.59 -18.00 32.80
N ALA A 373 -18.18 -19.02 32.20
CA ALA A 373 -17.64 -19.62 30.98
C ALA A 373 -17.87 -18.66 29.80
N TYR A 374 -16.85 -18.41 29.00
CA TYR A 374 -16.90 -17.48 27.86
C TYR A 374 -16.10 -17.99 26.66
N LEU A 375 -16.60 -17.65 25.47
CA LEU A 375 -16.01 -17.93 24.17
C LEU A 375 -15.67 -16.60 23.49
N GLY A 376 -14.47 -16.51 22.96
CA GLY A 376 -14.02 -15.37 22.16
C GLY A 376 -13.05 -15.78 21.06
N LYS A 377 -12.60 -14.79 20.28
CA LYS A 377 -11.56 -14.98 19.26
C LYS A 377 -10.57 -13.83 19.18
N VAL A 378 -9.31 -14.18 18.93
CA VAL A 378 -8.21 -13.32 18.48
C VAL A 378 -8.21 -13.38 16.95
N THR A 379 -8.32 -12.24 16.26
CA THR A 379 -8.38 -12.20 14.78
C THR A 379 -7.03 -12.01 14.11
N GLY A 380 -6.02 -11.48 14.82
CA GLY A 380 -4.68 -11.23 14.28
C GLY A 380 -4.58 -10.05 13.31
N ASP A 381 -5.65 -9.29 13.12
CA ASP A 381 -5.75 -8.15 12.17
C ASP A 381 -5.30 -6.80 12.77
N GLY A 382 -4.89 -6.77 14.03
CA GLY A 382 -4.44 -5.57 14.75
C GLY A 382 -5.56 -4.61 15.20
N THR A 383 -6.84 -4.89 14.91
CA THR A 383 -7.96 -3.99 15.26
C THR A 383 -8.38 -4.08 16.73
N ALA A 384 -8.25 -5.26 17.34
CA ALA A 384 -8.40 -5.51 18.77
C ALA A 384 -7.63 -6.80 19.13
N PRO A 385 -7.11 -6.94 20.37
CA PRO A 385 -6.43 -8.16 20.78
C PRO A 385 -7.37 -9.38 20.85
N TRP A 386 -8.65 -9.16 21.14
CA TRP A 386 -9.68 -10.21 21.10
C TRP A 386 -11.10 -9.63 21.05
N LYS A 387 -12.08 -10.50 20.76
CA LYS A 387 -13.51 -10.22 20.76
C LYS A 387 -14.29 -11.33 21.48
N GLU A 388 -15.22 -10.97 22.36
CA GLU A 388 -16.21 -11.89 22.93
C GLU A 388 -17.27 -12.31 21.89
N LEU A 389 -17.66 -13.59 21.91
CA LEU A 389 -18.68 -14.18 21.04
C LEU A 389 -19.88 -14.72 21.84
N ALA A 390 -19.64 -15.29 23.02
CA ALA A 390 -20.68 -15.73 23.95
C ALA A 390 -20.15 -15.80 25.39
N ILE A 391 -21.01 -15.53 26.37
CA ILE A 391 -20.70 -15.62 27.81
C ILE A 391 -21.93 -16.11 28.60
N THR A 392 -21.67 -16.87 29.67
CA THR A 392 -22.68 -17.41 30.59
C THR A 392 -22.97 -16.48 31.76
N GLU A 393 -24.05 -16.74 32.52
CA GLU A 393 -24.14 -16.30 33.92
C GLU A 393 -23.14 -17.08 34.80
N PRO A 394 -22.77 -16.58 36.00
CA PRO A 394 -21.75 -17.19 36.83
C PRO A 394 -22.10 -18.64 37.20
N LEU A 395 -21.14 -19.54 37.01
CA LEU A 395 -21.27 -20.96 37.32
C LEU A 395 -21.10 -21.21 38.83
N ASP A 396 -21.66 -22.31 39.30
CA ASP A 396 -21.37 -22.84 40.65
C ASP A 396 -19.88 -23.19 40.79
N TYR A 397 -19.33 -23.02 42.00
CA TYR A 397 -17.93 -23.30 42.27
C TYR A 397 -17.64 -24.79 42.43
N CYS A 398 -16.73 -25.31 41.59
CA CYS A 398 -16.04 -26.58 41.80
C CYS A 398 -14.52 -26.42 41.63
N ASP A 399 -13.75 -27.32 42.27
CA ASP A 399 -12.28 -27.27 42.32
C ASP A 399 -11.64 -27.56 40.94
N THR A 400 -12.34 -28.32 40.10
CA THR A 400 -11.98 -28.72 38.74
C THR A 400 -13.19 -28.55 37.82
N TYR A 401 -12.97 -28.00 36.62
CA TYR A 401 -13.93 -27.91 35.52
C TYR A 401 -13.48 -28.81 34.37
N GLU A 402 -14.38 -29.65 33.85
CA GLU A 402 -14.15 -30.36 32.59
C GLU A 402 -14.67 -29.50 31.44
N LEU A 403 -13.76 -28.85 30.71
CA LEU A 403 -14.07 -28.02 29.55
C LEU A 403 -14.02 -28.86 28.29
N LYS A 404 -14.99 -28.68 27.39
CA LYS A 404 -14.96 -29.27 26.04
C LYS A 404 -15.48 -28.29 25.00
N VAL A 405 -14.87 -28.30 23.82
CA VAL A 405 -15.36 -27.61 22.62
C VAL A 405 -15.54 -28.63 21.51
N GLN A 406 -16.68 -28.58 20.83
CA GLN A 406 -16.88 -29.18 19.51
C GLN A 406 -16.77 -28.07 18.45
N PHE A 407 -15.94 -28.27 17.43
CA PHE A 407 -15.77 -27.36 16.31
C PHE A 407 -15.97 -28.06 14.96
N ALA A 408 -16.88 -27.52 14.14
CA ALA A 408 -17.08 -27.95 12.76
C ALA A 408 -17.46 -26.77 11.85
N LEU A 409 -16.55 -26.35 10.96
CA LEU A 409 -16.78 -25.32 9.94
C LEU A 409 -17.34 -23.99 10.51
N GLY A 410 -16.80 -23.52 11.64
CA GLY A 410 -17.28 -22.31 12.33
C GLY A 410 -18.45 -22.53 13.28
N ASN A 411 -19.07 -23.71 13.30
CA ASN A 411 -20.02 -24.07 14.36
C ASN A 411 -19.23 -24.52 15.57
N ILE A 412 -19.43 -23.83 16.69
CA ILE A 412 -18.76 -24.01 17.96
C ILE A 412 -19.83 -24.39 18.98
N THR A 413 -19.69 -25.52 19.67
CA THR A 413 -20.51 -25.83 20.86
C THR A 413 -19.59 -26.08 22.03
N CYS A 414 -19.76 -25.27 23.08
CA CYS A 414 -18.94 -25.34 24.27
C CYS A 414 -19.70 -25.99 25.42
N TYR A 415 -18.97 -26.77 26.22
CA TYR A 415 -19.49 -27.55 27.33
C TYR A 415 -18.67 -27.29 28.60
N VAL A 416 -19.34 -27.30 29.75
CA VAL A 416 -18.69 -27.33 31.07
C VAL A 416 -19.29 -28.47 31.88
N ASN A 417 -18.44 -29.34 32.43
CA ASN A 417 -18.83 -30.51 33.24
C ASN A 417 -19.83 -31.45 32.54
N GLY A 418 -19.85 -31.44 31.20
CA GLY A 418 -20.75 -32.22 30.34
C GLY A 418 -22.00 -31.48 29.85
N ASP A 419 -22.38 -30.36 30.48
CA ASP A 419 -23.54 -29.55 30.06
C ASP A 419 -23.15 -28.54 28.97
N VAL A 420 -23.99 -28.39 27.95
CA VAL A 420 -23.84 -27.35 26.90
C VAL A 420 -24.06 -25.98 27.53
N VAL A 421 -23.05 -25.11 27.49
CA VAL A 421 -23.17 -23.73 27.96
C VAL A 421 -23.64 -22.76 26.87
N PHE A 422 -23.25 -23.01 25.62
CA PHE A 422 -23.80 -22.33 24.43
C PHE A 422 -23.34 -23.02 23.14
N SER A 423 -24.12 -22.79 22.06
CA SER A 423 -23.73 -23.05 20.68
C SER A 423 -23.67 -21.72 19.92
N TYR A 424 -22.64 -21.53 19.10
CA TYR A 424 -22.38 -20.33 18.33
C TYR A 424 -21.96 -20.71 16.90
N THR A 425 -22.36 -19.95 15.89
CA THR A 425 -21.92 -20.14 14.50
C THR A 425 -21.17 -18.89 14.05
N ASP A 426 -19.89 -19.04 13.74
CA ASP A 426 -19.09 -17.99 13.13
C ASP A 426 -19.26 -17.98 11.61
N ASN A 427 -19.69 -16.83 11.07
CA ASN A 427 -19.81 -16.62 9.64
C ASN A 427 -18.47 -16.28 8.99
N ALA A 428 -17.43 -15.94 9.76
CA ALA A 428 -16.06 -15.76 9.29
C ALA A 428 -15.11 -16.56 10.21
N PRO A 429 -15.06 -17.90 10.04
CA PRO A 429 -14.36 -18.78 10.95
C PRO A 429 -12.83 -18.59 10.91
N LEU A 430 -12.17 -18.84 12.04
CA LEU A 430 -10.72 -19.02 12.06
C LEU A 430 -10.37 -20.43 11.57
N MET A 431 -9.28 -20.53 10.81
CA MET A 431 -8.92 -21.71 10.02
C MET A 431 -7.51 -22.25 10.33
N GLY A 432 -6.87 -21.77 11.40
CA GLY A 432 -5.67 -22.43 11.92
C GLY A 432 -6.01 -23.83 12.44
N GLU A 433 -5.04 -24.73 12.47
CA GLU A 433 -5.26 -26.11 12.93
C GLU A 433 -4.65 -26.40 14.30
N LYS A 434 -3.94 -25.45 14.92
CA LYS A 434 -3.28 -25.69 16.21
C LYS A 434 -4.29 -25.54 17.35
N VAL A 435 -3.98 -26.18 18.47
CA VAL A 435 -4.85 -26.29 19.63
C VAL A 435 -4.00 -26.32 20.90
N GLY A 436 -4.55 -25.97 22.06
CA GLY A 436 -3.77 -25.96 23.28
C GLY A 436 -4.48 -25.35 24.48
N ILE A 437 -3.66 -24.85 25.41
CA ILE A 437 -4.08 -24.26 26.69
C ILE A 437 -3.55 -22.84 26.82
N ARG A 438 -4.33 -21.96 27.45
CA ARG A 438 -3.90 -20.63 27.87
C ARG A 438 -4.32 -20.37 29.31
N ALA A 439 -3.37 -19.90 30.11
CA ALA A 439 -3.56 -19.50 31.49
C ALA A 439 -3.25 -18.01 31.65
N GLY A 440 -4.23 -17.20 32.03
CA GLY A 440 -3.96 -15.85 32.54
C GLY A 440 -3.25 -15.92 33.90
N GLY A 441 -3.58 -16.93 34.72
CA GLY A 441 -3.10 -17.06 36.09
C GLY A 441 -1.85 -17.91 36.28
N PHE A 442 -1.19 -17.69 37.42
CA PHE A 442 -0.18 -18.58 37.97
C PHE A 442 -0.84 -19.81 38.64
N MET A 443 -0.31 -21.01 38.41
CA MET A 443 -0.83 -22.30 38.89
C MET A 443 -2.26 -22.66 38.45
N ALA A 444 -2.69 -22.20 37.26
CA ALA A 444 -3.77 -22.87 36.54
C ALA A 444 -3.26 -24.25 36.07
N SER A 445 -3.99 -25.32 36.39
CA SER A 445 -3.53 -26.70 36.19
C SER A 445 -4.44 -27.46 35.21
N TYR A 446 -3.82 -28.18 34.27
CA TYR A 446 -4.46 -28.82 33.14
C TYR A 446 -4.16 -30.32 33.14
N GLU A 447 -5.21 -31.14 33.17
CA GLU A 447 -5.15 -32.61 33.09
C GLU A 447 -6.05 -33.14 31.96
N ASP A 448 -5.83 -34.39 31.54
CA ASP A 448 -6.70 -35.09 30.58
C ASP A 448 -6.94 -34.31 29.25
N PHE A 449 -5.96 -33.50 28.80
CA PHE A 449 -6.07 -32.81 27.52
C PHE A 449 -6.17 -33.83 26.38
N ARG A 450 -7.23 -33.73 25.57
CA ARG A 450 -7.53 -34.67 24.49
C ARG A 450 -8.11 -33.93 23.29
N ILE A 451 -7.75 -34.41 22.11
CA ILE A 451 -8.40 -34.11 20.84
C ILE A 451 -9.06 -35.37 20.29
N ASP A 452 -10.16 -35.20 19.56
CA ASP A 452 -10.81 -36.24 18.76
C ASP A 452 -11.15 -35.62 17.39
N GLU A 453 -10.27 -35.83 16.41
CA GLU A 453 -10.40 -35.26 15.07
C GLU A 453 -11.56 -35.93 14.31
N THR A 454 -12.55 -35.14 13.88
CA THR A 454 -13.64 -35.63 13.03
C THR A 454 -13.47 -35.12 11.61
N THR A 455 -13.28 -36.01 10.64
CA THR A 455 -13.29 -35.65 9.22
C THR A 455 -14.67 -35.13 8.82
N VAL A 456 -14.81 -33.82 8.67
CA VAL A 456 -16.01 -33.19 8.10
C VAL A 456 -15.79 -33.05 6.60
N GLU A 457 -16.48 -33.87 5.81
CA GLU A 457 -16.47 -33.73 4.34
C GLU A 457 -17.13 -32.40 3.95
N ILE A 458 -16.32 -31.43 3.52
CA ILE A 458 -16.81 -30.18 2.91
C ILE A 458 -17.27 -30.52 1.49
N THR A 459 -18.55 -30.88 1.36
CA THR A 459 -19.16 -31.09 0.04
C THR A 459 -19.17 -29.77 -0.73
N ALA A 460 -18.68 -29.78 -1.97
CA ALA A 460 -18.73 -28.62 -2.85
C ALA A 460 -20.18 -28.11 -3.02
N PRO A 461 -20.42 -26.78 -3.12
CA PRO A 461 -21.75 -26.24 -3.36
C PRO A 461 -22.37 -26.77 -4.65
N GLU A 462 -23.70 -26.96 -4.68
CA GLU A 462 -24.40 -27.48 -5.87
C GLU A 462 -24.17 -26.57 -7.09
N GLY A 463 -23.73 -27.17 -8.21
CA GLY A 463 -23.36 -26.44 -9.42
C GLY A 463 -21.98 -25.77 -9.39
N TYR A 464 -21.08 -26.18 -8.48
CA TYR A 464 -19.70 -25.71 -8.41
C TYR A 464 -18.69 -26.86 -8.27
N LEU A 465 -17.58 -26.74 -8.99
CA LEU A 465 -16.38 -27.54 -8.81
C LEU A 465 -15.38 -26.70 -8.02
N VAL A 466 -15.19 -27.01 -6.74
CA VAL A 466 -14.11 -26.40 -5.95
C VAL A 466 -12.79 -26.92 -6.51
N LYS A 467 -11.94 -26.00 -6.96
CA LYS A 467 -10.66 -26.28 -7.62
C LYS A 467 -9.46 -25.86 -6.75
N GLU A 468 -9.62 -24.87 -5.86
CA GLU A 468 -8.69 -24.60 -4.77
C GLU A 468 -9.41 -24.06 -3.52
N GLY A 469 -8.84 -24.30 -2.34
CA GLY A 469 -9.43 -23.90 -1.06
C GLY A 469 -10.72 -24.65 -0.74
N ASN A 470 -11.66 -23.99 -0.05
CA ASN A 470 -12.90 -24.62 0.42
C ASN A 470 -14.09 -23.68 0.26
N PHE A 471 -15.26 -24.23 -0.06
CA PHE A 471 -16.54 -23.50 -0.11
C PHE A 471 -17.68 -24.31 0.52
N ARG A 472 -18.68 -23.61 1.05
CA ARG A 472 -19.96 -24.19 1.50
C ARG A 472 -21.16 -23.45 0.91
N ALA A 473 -22.31 -24.10 0.87
CA ALA A 473 -23.59 -23.41 0.68
C ALA A 473 -24.04 -22.75 1.99
N VAL A 474 -24.55 -21.52 1.92
CA VAL A 474 -25.16 -20.76 3.02
C VAL A 474 -26.49 -20.18 2.51
N GLY A 475 -27.58 -20.93 2.72
CA GLY A 475 -28.85 -20.61 2.08
C GLY A 475 -28.74 -20.76 0.56
N THR A 476 -29.00 -19.68 -0.18
CA THR A 476 -28.82 -19.60 -1.64
C THR A 476 -27.41 -19.20 -2.07
N ASN A 477 -26.54 -18.81 -1.13
CA ASN A 477 -25.23 -18.23 -1.43
C ASN A 477 -24.11 -19.27 -1.31
N VAL A 478 -23.02 -19.04 -2.03
CA VAL A 478 -21.77 -19.79 -1.92
C VAL A 478 -20.80 -18.99 -1.04
N GLN A 479 -20.27 -19.59 0.02
CA GLN A 479 -19.33 -18.92 0.93
C GLN A 479 -17.95 -19.60 0.88
N ALA A 480 -16.89 -18.80 0.71
CA ALA A 480 -15.51 -19.24 0.82
C ALA A 480 -15.13 -19.48 2.28
N MET A 481 -14.47 -20.61 2.54
CA MET A 481 -14.17 -21.12 3.88
C MET A 481 -12.68 -21.09 4.23
N SER A 482 -11.78 -20.86 3.26
CA SER A 482 -10.35 -20.66 3.49
C SER A 482 -9.83 -19.44 2.71
N PRO A 483 -8.62 -18.92 3.05
CA PRO A 483 -7.89 -18.07 2.12
C PRO A 483 -7.64 -18.80 0.80
N LYS A 484 -7.34 -18.04 -0.26
CA LYS A 484 -7.07 -18.56 -1.62
C LYS A 484 -8.09 -19.61 -2.10
N SER A 485 -9.39 -19.33 -1.97
CA SER A 485 -10.44 -20.24 -2.45
C SER A 485 -10.87 -19.89 -3.88
N LEU A 486 -10.94 -20.88 -4.78
CA LEU A 486 -11.47 -20.78 -6.14
C LEU A 486 -12.43 -21.93 -6.48
N ALA A 487 -13.65 -21.60 -6.93
CA ALA A 487 -14.68 -22.55 -7.34
C ALA A 487 -15.23 -22.23 -8.74
N VAL A 488 -14.99 -23.13 -9.69
CA VAL A 488 -15.51 -23.06 -11.06
C VAL A 488 -17.01 -23.33 -11.04
N LYS A 489 -17.80 -22.56 -11.78
CA LYS A 489 -19.24 -22.82 -11.93
C LYS A 489 -19.44 -23.96 -12.92
N ASP A 490 -20.00 -25.07 -12.45
CA ASP A 490 -20.12 -26.29 -13.27
C ASP A 490 -21.07 -26.09 -14.46
N GLY A 491 -20.75 -26.72 -15.59
CA GLY A 491 -21.46 -26.61 -16.86
C GLY A 491 -21.47 -25.21 -17.51
N ALA A 492 -20.93 -24.17 -16.88
CA ALA A 492 -20.95 -22.80 -17.39
C ALA A 492 -19.80 -22.52 -18.35
N THR A 493 -20.10 -21.82 -19.45
CA THR A 493 -19.13 -21.32 -20.42
C THR A 493 -19.39 -19.86 -20.74
N PHE A 494 -18.33 -19.06 -20.87
CA PHE A 494 -18.40 -17.62 -21.04
C PHE A 494 -17.26 -17.14 -21.95
N THR A 495 -17.62 -16.83 -23.20
CA THR A 495 -16.73 -16.18 -24.19
C THR A 495 -17.29 -14.86 -24.70
N GLU A 496 -18.58 -14.62 -24.46
CA GLU A 496 -19.37 -13.46 -24.85
C GLU A 496 -20.62 -13.42 -23.94
N GLY A 497 -21.27 -12.28 -23.78
CA GLY A 497 -22.47 -12.12 -22.93
C GLY A 497 -22.16 -11.51 -21.56
N THR A 498 -22.88 -11.90 -20.49
CA THR A 498 -22.77 -11.33 -19.14
C THR A 498 -22.56 -12.39 -18.07
N PHE A 499 -21.61 -12.14 -17.15
CA PHE A 499 -21.38 -12.88 -15.91
C PHE A 499 -21.49 -11.93 -14.71
N SER A 500 -22.32 -12.25 -13.71
CA SER A 500 -22.52 -11.41 -12.53
C SER A 500 -22.76 -12.18 -11.24
N ALA A 501 -22.56 -11.51 -10.09
CA ALA A 501 -22.95 -11.98 -8.76
C ALA A 501 -23.08 -10.82 -7.76
N SER A 502 -23.92 -11.03 -6.74
CA SER A 502 -23.88 -10.28 -5.49
C SER A 502 -22.69 -10.77 -4.66
N VAL A 503 -21.74 -9.91 -4.31
CA VAL A 503 -20.48 -10.32 -3.65
C VAL A 503 -20.27 -9.57 -2.35
N THR A 504 -20.29 -10.29 -1.23
CA THR A 504 -19.80 -9.80 0.06
C THR A 504 -18.28 -9.93 0.08
N CYS A 505 -17.57 -8.82 -0.15
CA CYS A 505 -16.12 -8.81 -0.29
C CYS A 505 -15.40 -8.80 1.06
N ILE A 506 -14.53 -9.79 1.27
CA ILE A 506 -13.49 -9.80 2.31
C ILE A 506 -12.14 -10.07 1.61
N GLY A 507 -11.16 -9.19 1.82
CA GLY A 507 -9.92 -9.21 1.04
C GLY A 507 -10.18 -9.11 -0.47
N ASP A 508 -9.26 -9.62 -1.27
CA ASP A 508 -9.32 -9.56 -2.72
C ASP A 508 -10.27 -10.64 -3.25
N THR A 509 -11.54 -10.27 -3.42
CA THR A 509 -12.67 -11.17 -3.70
C THR A 509 -13.47 -10.69 -4.91
N GLY A 510 -13.83 -11.62 -5.82
CA GLY A 510 -14.60 -11.29 -7.01
C GLY A 510 -14.78 -12.44 -8.02
N LEU A 511 -14.89 -12.06 -9.29
CA LEU A 511 -15.27 -12.88 -10.43
C LEU A 511 -14.06 -13.25 -11.30
N VAL A 512 -13.83 -14.54 -11.53
CA VAL A 512 -12.81 -15.06 -12.45
C VAL A 512 -13.47 -15.46 -13.77
N PHE A 513 -12.87 -15.10 -14.90
CA PHE A 513 -13.37 -15.41 -16.24
C PHE A 513 -12.25 -15.66 -17.25
N GLY A 514 -12.58 -16.33 -18.36
CA GLY A 514 -11.60 -16.71 -19.38
C GLY A 514 -10.61 -17.79 -18.93
N LEU A 515 -10.93 -18.50 -17.83
CA LEU A 515 -10.10 -19.54 -17.25
C LEU A 515 -10.04 -20.77 -18.18
N ALA A 516 -8.85 -21.36 -18.29
CA ALA A 516 -8.56 -22.57 -19.04
C ALA A 516 -9.40 -23.79 -18.57
N ASP A 517 -9.48 -24.81 -19.42
CA ASP A 517 -10.13 -26.09 -19.09
C ASP A 517 -9.06 -27.17 -18.88
N ASP A 518 -8.44 -27.11 -17.72
CA ASP A 518 -7.34 -27.98 -17.29
C ASP A 518 -7.71 -28.76 -16.01
N ASP A 519 -7.03 -29.89 -15.82
CA ASP A 519 -7.03 -30.64 -14.55
C ASP A 519 -5.71 -30.34 -13.82
N MET A 520 -5.58 -29.09 -13.38
CA MET A 520 -4.49 -28.65 -12.50
C MET A 520 -4.74 -29.06 -11.05
N GLU A 521 -3.64 -29.27 -10.31
CA GLU A 521 -3.66 -29.54 -8.86
C GLU A 521 -3.74 -28.24 -8.02
N ALA A 522 -3.51 -27.07 -8.64
CA ALA A 522 -3.60 -25.73 -8.03
C ALA A 522 -3.93 -24.65 -9.08
N TYR A 523 -4.57 -23.56 -8.65
CA TYR A 523 -5.13 -22.49 -9.50
C TYR A 523 -4.73 -21.07 -9.07
N PHE A 524 -4.08 -20.90 -7.92
CA PHE A 524 -3.43 -19.65 -7.55
C PHE A 524 -1.96 -19.67 -8.00
N GLU A 525 -1.59 -18.66 -8.80
CA GLU A 525 -0.20 -18.31 -9.11
C GLU A 525 0.69 -19.48 -9.58
N THR A 526 0.10 -20.45 -10.31
CA THR A 526 0.74 -21.71 -10.70
C THR A 526 1.02 -21.74 -12.22
N GLU A 527 2.22 -22.18 -12.61
CA GLU A 527 2.65 -22.33 -14.03
C GLU A 527 1.60 -23.09 -14.86
N GLY A 528 1.28 -22.57 -16.05
CA GLY A 528 0.23 -23.05 -16.93
C GLY A 528 -1.16 -22.43 -16.71
N VAL A 529 -1.43 -21.79 -15.57
CA VAL A 529 -2.77 -21.26 -15.25
C VAL A 529 -2.95 -19.81 -15.74
N SER A 530 -3.89 -19.60 -16.67
CA SER A 530 -4.24 -18.26 -17.19
C SER A 530 -5.74 -17.94 -17.04
N TYR A 531 -6.06 -16.75 -16.50
CA TYR A 531 -7.41 -16.21 -16.35
C TYR A 531 -7.45 -14.70 -16.05
N TYR A 532 -8.58 -14.06 -16.33
CA TYR A 532 -8.88 -12.71 -15.85
C TYR A 532 -9.62 -12.74 -14.51
N PHE A 533 -9.36 -11.78 -13.64
CA PHE A 533 -9.98 -11.63 -12.32
C PHE A 533 -10.45 -10.19 -12.12
N PHE A 534 -11.77 -10.01 -11.99
CA PHE A 534 -12.39 -8.72 -11.66
C PHE A 534 -12.90 -8.74 -10.22
N TYR A 535 -12.37 -7.88 -9.36
CA TYR A 535 -12.54 -7.92 -7.92
C TYR A 535 -12.52 -6.52 -7.29
N ILE A 536 -12.89 -6.44 -6.01
CA ILE A 536 -12.61 -5.27 -5.17
C ILE A 536 -11.42 -5.62 -4.27
N ASN A 537 -10.36 -4.81 -4.30
CA ASN A 537 -9.16 -5.05 -3.52
C ASN A 537 -9.30 -4.60 -2.06
N LYS A 538 -8.35 -4.96 -1.19
CA LYS A 538 -8.31 -4.56 0.24
C LYS A 538 -8.41 -3.03 0.47
N GLY A 539 -7.90 -2.22 -0.46
CA GLY A 539 -7.99 -0.75 -0.41
C GLY A 539 -9.35 -0.20 -0.83
N GLY A 540 -10.22 -1.03 -1.40
CA GLY A 540 -11.56 -0.66 -1.83
C GLY A 540 -11.70 -0.21 -3.27
N HIS A 541 -10.71 -0.52 -4.12
CA HIS A 541 -10.70 -0.19 -5.53
C HIS A 541 -11.17 -1.39 -6.36
N PRO A 542 -12.07 -1.21 -7.34
CA PRO A 542 -12.33 -2.20 -8.37
C PRO A 542 -11.09 -2.39 -9.25
N VAL A 543 -10.66 -3.64 -9.40
CA VAL A 543 -9.47 -4.04 -10.17
C VAL A 543 -9.85 -5.14 -11.14
N LEU A 544 -9.45 -4.97 -12.41
CA LEU A 544 -9.31 -6.05 -13.37
C LEU A 544 -7.83 -6.43 -13.50
N ALA A 545 -7.51 -7.67 -13.17
CA ALA A 545 -6.19 -8.27 -13.36
C ALA A 545 -6.24 -9.44 -14.36
N CYS A 546 -5.07 -9.83 -14.85
CA CYS A 546 -4.86 -11.11 -15.55
C CYS A 546 -3.75 -11.86 -14.81
N VAL A 547 -4.00 -13.13 -14.54
CA VAL A 547 -2.96 -14.12 -14.28
C VAL A 547 -2.70 -14.80 -15.63
N ASP A 548 -1.46 -14.86 -16.08
CA ASP A 548 -1.08 -15.56 -17.31
C ASP A 548 0.18 -16.37 -17.05
N ASP A 549 0.12 -17.67 -17.37
CA ASP A 549 1.15 -18.68 -17.04
C ASP A 549 1.52 -18.68 -15.53
N GLY A 550 0.51 -18.52 -14.67
CA GLY A 550 0.68 -18.36 -13.22
C GLY A 550 1.16 -16.97 -12.76
N VAL A 551 1.65 -16.12 -13.67
CA VAL A 551 2.22 -14.82 -13.34
C VAL A 551 1.16 -13.72 -13.41
N TYR A 552 1.07 -12.91 -12.35
CA TYR A 552 0.29 -11.68 -12.39
C TYR A 552 0.91 -10.69 -13.37
N GLN A 553 0.18 -10.35 -14.43
CA GLN A 553 0.63 -9.37 -15.42
C GLN A 553 0.42 -7.96 -14.86
N LEU A 554 1.44 -7.47 -14.14
CA LEU A 554 1.40 -6.24 -13.34
C LEU A 554 1.81 -4.97 -14.12
N PRO A 555 1.35 -3.77 -13.69
CA PRO A 555 0.45 -3.54 -12.56
C PRO A 555 -1.00 -3.30 -13.03
N ASN A 556 -1.87 -4.29 -12.80
CA ASN A 556 -3.34 -4.21 -12.90
C ASN A 556 -3.89 -3.67 -14.25
N LEU A 557 -4.37 -4.56 -15.14
CA LEU A 557 -4.91 -4.18 -16.47
C LEU A 557 -5.89 -3.00 -16.45
N LYS A 558 -6.71 -2.89 -15.41
CA LYS A 558 -7.21 -1.60 -14.93
C LYS A 558 -7.43 -1.66 -13.42
N GLU A 559 -6.85 -0.73 -12.68
CA GLU A 559 -7.31 -0.37 -11.34
C GLU A 559 -8.10 0.94 -11.42
N SER A 560 -9.30 0.96 -10.85
CA SER A 560 -10.17 2.14 -10.88
C SER A 560 -9.72 3.13 -9.82
N THR A 561 -9.35 4.34 -10.24
CA THR A 561 -8.86 5.39 -9.33
C THR A 561 -9.93 5.92 -8.39
N LEU A 562 -11.22 5.70 -8.70
CA LEU A 562 -12.31 5.82 -7.75
C LEU A 562 -12.51 4.49 -7.00
N SER A 563 -12.44 4.56 -5.68
CA SER A 563 -12.93 3.49 -4.81
C SER A 563 -14.44 3.28 -5.04
N ALA A 564 -14.91 2.04 -4.90
CA ALA A 564 -16.34 1.70 -4.89
C ALA A 564 -17.09 2.19 -3.63
N MET A 565 -16.56 3.18 -2.92
CA MET A 565 -16.91 3.54 -1.53
C MET A 565 -16.96 2.30 -0.64
N TYR A 566 -15.88 1.52 -0.71
CA TYR A 566 -15.79 0.19 -0.12
C TYR A 566 -15.96 0.20 1.41
N SER A 567 -16.52 -0.88 1.94
CA SER A 567 -16.43 -1.24 3.34
C SER A 567 -16.40 -2.76 3.46
N SER A 568 -15.41 -3.30 4.18
CA SER A 568 -15.23 -4.73 4.35
C SER A 568 -16.50 -5.41 4.89
N GLY A 569 -16.91 -6.53 4.28
CA GLY A 569 -18.14 -7.23 4.63
C GLY A 569 -19.44 -6.55 4.16
N LYS A 570 -19.38 -5.57 3.25
CA LYS A 570 -20.54 -5.14 2.45
C LYS A 570 -20.68 -5.96 1.19
N GLU A 571 -21.93 -6.04 0.71
CA GLU A 571 -22.32 -6.69 -0.54
C GLU A 571 -22.30 -5.67 -1.70
N TYR A 572 -21.79 -6.11 -2.85
CA TYR A 572 -21.66 -5.34 -4.09
C TYR A 572 -22.11 -6.19 -5.28
N GLU A 573 -22.87 -5.62 -6.21
CA GLU A 573 -23.16 -6.29 -7.48
C GLU A 573 -21.94 -6.15 -8.40
N LEU A 574 -21.21 -7.25 -8.63
CA LEU A 574 -20.14 -7.32 -9.63
C LEU A 574 -20.72 -7.87 -10.93
N LYS A 575 -20.44 -7.22 -12.05
CA LYS A 575 -20.83 -7.66 -13.39
C LYS A 575 -19.68 -7.49 -14.39
N VAL A 576 -19.37 -8.54 -15.13
CA VAL A 576 -18.48 -8.52 -16.30
C VAL A 576 -19.32 -8.81 -17.54
N VAL A 577 -19.25 -7.92 -18.54
CA VAL A 577 -19.86 -8.14 -19.86
C VAL A 577 -18.74 -8.32 -20.88
N LEU A 578 -18.78 -9.40 -21.66
CA LEU A 578 -17.89 -9.66 -22.78
C LEU A 578 -18.61 -9.35 -24.10
N ASP A 579 -18.06 -8.40 -24.86
CA ASP A 579 -18.55 -8.03 -26.19
C ASP A 579 -17.39 -7.63 -27.11
N GLY A 580 -17.34 -8.18 -28.33
CA GLY A 580 -16.40 -7.75 -29.37
C GLY A 580 -14.90 -7.86 -29.02
N GLY A 581 -14.53 -8.70 -28.05
CA GLY A 581 -13.15 -8.81 -27.53
C GLY A 581 -12.82 -7.83 -26.40
N TYR A 582 -13.81 -7.16 -25.80
CA TYR A 582 -13.65 -6.30 -24.64
C TYR A 582 -14.39 -6.84 -23.42
N ALA A 583 -13.76 -6.74 -22.25
CA ALA A 583 -14.40 -6.92 -20.95
C ALA A 583 -14.81 -5.56 -20.37
N TYR A 584 -16.11 -5.39 -20.13
CA TYR A 584 -16.72 -4.24 -19.46
C TYR A 584 -17.04 -4.64 -18.02
N CYS A 585 -16.36 -4.03 -17.04
CA CYS A 585 -16.43 -4.46 -15.64
C CYS A 585 -17.11 -3.39 -14.78
N TYR A 586 -18.22 -3.78 -14.14
CA TYR A 586 -19.15 -2.91 -13.43
C TYR A 586 -19.22 -3.25 -11.93
N VAL A 587 -19.37 -2.22 -11.09
CA VAL A 587 -19.76 -2.36 -9.68
C VAL A 587 -21.03 -1.55 -9.44
N ASN A 588 -22.11 -2.20 -9.00
CA ASN A 588 -23.43 -1.60 -8.82
C ASN A 588 -23.87 -0.78 -10.07
N ASP A 589 -23.75 -1.41 -11.25
CA ASP A 589 -23.97 -0.82 -12.59
C ASP A 589 -23.09 0.38 -13.00
N ASN A 590 -22.11 0.80 -12.18
CA ASN A 590 -21.11 1.78 -12.58
C ASN A 590 -19.93 1.09 -13.28
N LEU A 591 -19.63 1.46 -14.53
CA LEU A 591 -18.48 0.96 -15.29
C LEU A 591 -17.17 1.49 -14.69
N HIS A 592 -16.30 0.58 -14.24
CA HIS A 592 -14.99 0.91 -13.64
C HIS A 592 -13.80 0.56 -14.54
N ALA A 593 -13.98 -0.32 -15.52
CA ALA A 593 -12.98 -0.70 -16.50
C ALA A 593 -13.61 -1.15 -17.82
N LYS A 594 -13.05 -0.70 -18.95
CA LYS A 594 -13.20 -1.36 -20.25
C LYS A 594 -11.82 -1.71 -20.81
N VAL A 595 -11.55 -3.00 -20.99
CA VAL A 595 -10.22 -3.48 -21.43
C VAL A 595 -10.37 -4.54 -22.52
N ALA A 596 -9.47 -4.54 -23.52
CA ALA A 596 -9.41 -5.60 -24.52
C ALA A 596 -8.84 -6.89 -23.89
N VAL A 597 -9.43 -8.04 -24.21
CA VAL A 597 -9.09 -9.32 -23.57
C VAL A 597 -8.87 -10.44 -24.59
N GLU A 598 -7.85 -11.26 -24.34
CA GLU A 598 -7.56 -12.49 -25.08
C GLU A 598 -7.73 -13.67 -24.12
N LEU A 599 -8.85 -14.39 -24.22
CA LEU A 599 -9.25 -15.40 -23.25
C LEU A 599 -8.48 -16.72 -23.48
N ALA A 600 -7.78 -17.22 -22.46
CA ALA A 600 -7.08 -18.51 -22.52
C ALA A 600 -8.05 -19.71 -22.55
N GLY A 601 -9.20 -19.57 -21.89
CA GLY A 601 -10.30 -20.53 -21.94
C GLY A 601 -11.67 -19.86 -21.83
N ASN A 602 -12.67 -20.61 -21.36
CA ASN A 602 -14.07 -20.17 -21.32
C ASN A 602 -14.78 -20.41 -19.98
N LYS A 603 -14.06 -20.83 -18.94
CA LYS A 603 -14.67 -21.08 -17.63
C LYS A 603 -14.86 -19.79 -16.85
N VAL A 604 -15.83 -19.80 -15.93
CA VAL A 604 -15.98 -18.78 -14.89
C VAL A 604 -15.86 -19.42 -13.51
N ALA A 605 -15.29 -18.67 -12.57
CA ALA A 605 -15.14 -19.10 -11.20
C ALA A 605 -15.41 -17.96 -10.21
N LEU A 606 -15.73 -18.34 -8.98
CA LEU A 606 -15.78 -17.46 -7.82
C LEU A 606 -14.43 -17.55 -7.11
N ARG A 607 -13.83 -16.40 -6.76
CA ARG A 607 -12.53 -16.36 -6.06
C ARG A 607 -12.60 -15.41 -4.86
N GLY A 608 -12.16 -15.87 -3.69
CA GLY A 608 -12.16 -15.04 -2.48
C GLY A 608 -11.44 -15.63 -1.26
N TYR A 609 -11.47 -14.87 -0.16
CA TYR A 609 -10.93 -15.26 1.16
C TYR A 609 -12.02 -15.77 2.10
N THR A 610 -11.62 -16.33 3.24
CA THR A 610 -12.52 -16.84 4.29
C THR A 610 -13.62 -15.84 4.66
N GLY A 611 -14.87 -16.29 4.63
CA GLY A 611 -16.05 -15.51 4.96
C GLY A 611 -16.70 -14.80 3.77
N SER A 612 -15.97 -14.57 2.66
CA SER A 612 -16.54 -13.97 1.44
C SER A 612 -17.71 -14.80 0.91
N SER A 613 -18.80 -14.13 0.54
CA SER A 613 -20.06 -14.76 0.11
C SER A 613 -20.48 -14.27 -1.27
N PHE A 614 -20.98 -15.18 -2.10
CA PHE A 614 -21.45 -14.94 -3.46
C PHE A 614 -22.92 -15.37 -3.58
N GLY A 615 -23.81 -14.43 -3.82
CA GLY A 615 -25.22 -14.63 -4.15
C GLY A 615 -25.51 -14.37 -5.63
N ASN A 616 -26.70 -14.74 -6.09
CA ASN A 616 -27.25 -14.38 -7.41
C ASN A 616 -26.32 -14.63 -8.61
N VAL A 617 -25.48 -15.68 -8.57
CA VAL A 617 -24.44 -15.91 -9.56
C VAL A 617 -25.02 -16.36 -10.90
N THR A 618 -25.05 -15.48 -11.90
CA THR A 618 -25.63 -15.73 -13.23
C THR A 618 -24.60 -15.61 -14.36
N VAL A 619 -24.78 -16.43 -15.40
CA VAL A 619 -24.05 -16.36 -16.67
C VAL A 619 -25.11 -16.42 -17.77
N SER A 620 -25.03 -15.56 -18.78
CA SER A 620 -25.97 -15.58 -19.91
C SER A 620 -25.35 -14.99 -21.19
N ASP A 621 -25.92 -15.34 -22.34
CA ASP A 621 -25.55 -14.78 -23.64
C ASP A 621 -25.98 -13.29 -23.82
N GLY A 622 -26.75 -12.75 -22.87
CA GLY A 622 -27.18 -11.36 -22.87
C GLY A 622 -26.02 -10.40 -22.65
N LYS A 623 -26.01 -9.26 -23.35
CA LYS A 623 -24.94 -8.25 -23.27
C LYS A 623 -25.44 -7.02 -22.50
N ASP A 624 -25.39 -7.09 -21.18
CA ASP A 624 -26.02 -6.10 -20.28
C ASP A 624 -25.12 -4.87 -20.07
N ILE A 625 -24.60 -4.33 -21.18
CA ILE A 625 -23.84 -3.09 -21.26
C ILE A 625 -24.78 -1.94 -20.90
N VAL A 626 -24.44 -1.21 -19.86
CA VAL A 626 -25.24 -0.08 -19.36
C VAL A 626 -25.04 1.13 -20.27
N THR A 627 -26.15 1.68 -20.78
CA THR A 627 -26.22 2.94 -21.56
C THR A 627 -27.21 3.91 -20.93
N ALA A 628 -27.32 5.13 -21.46
CA ALA A 628 -28.43 6.06 -21.15
C ALA A 628 -28.67 7.04 -22.31
N ASP A 629 -29.89 7.57 -22.49
CA ASP A 629 -30.10 8.72 -23.39
C ASP A 629 -29.40 9.98 -22.84
N MET A 630 -29.44 10.12 -21.51
CA MET A 630 -28.87 11.23 -20.74
C MET A 630 -28.10 10.74 -19.50
N LEU A 631 -26.84 11.13 -19.37
CA LEU A 631 -25.97 10.76 -18.24
C LEU A 631 -25.70 11.93 -17.29
N ILE A 632 -25.89 11.70 -15.99
CA ILE A 632 -25.56 12.66 -14.92
C ILE A 632 -24.30 12.14 -14.21
N PHE A 633 -23.21 12.91 -14.22
CA PHE A 633 -21.93 12.50 -13.64
C PHE A 633 -21.17 13.67 -13.01
N GLY A 634 -20.29 13.37 -12.04
CA GLY A 634 -19.62 14.39 -11.23
C GLY A 634 -19.63 14.09 -9.73
N HIS A 635 -19.42 15.12 -8.91
CA HIS A 635 -19.25 14.96 -7.46
C HIS A 635 -20.54 14.69 -6.68
N SER A 636 -20.46 14.81 -5.34
CA SER A 636 -21.56 14.63 -4.38
C SER A 636 -22.89 15.31 -4.73
N TYR A 637 -22.89 16.45 -5.43
CA TYR A 637 -24.16 17.07 -5.87
C TYR A 637 -24.91 16.19 -6.85
N MET A 638 -24.21 15.50 -7.75
CA MET A 638 -24.79 14.54 -8.67
C MET A 638 -25.21 13.29 -7.90
N GLN A 639 -24.33 12.74 -7.05
CA GLN A 639 -24.61 11.58 -6.21
C GLN A 639 -25.90 11.72 -5.37
N LEU A 640 -26.10 12.89 -4.75
CA LEU A 640 -27.22 13.16 -3.84
C LEU A 640 -28.50 13.62 -4.56
N TRP A 641 -28.49 13.74 -5.90
CA TRP A 641 -29.64 14.12 -6.72
C TRP A 641 -30.67 12.98 -6.84
N SER A 642 -31.19 12.50 -5.71
CA SER A 642 -32.09 11.34 -5.62
C SER A 642 -33.37 11.45 -6.47
N THR A 643 -33.82 12.66 -6.78
CA THR A 643 -35.02 12.94 -7.58
C THR A 643 -34.82 12.89 -9.10
N TYR A 644 -33.59 12.71 -9.60
CA TYR A 644 -33.21 12.89 -11.01
C TYR A 644 -34.13 12.23 -12.05
N LYS A 645 -34.64 11.00 -11.80
CA LYS A 645 -35.56 10.31 -12.73
C LYS A 645 -36.96 10.93 -12.81
N THR A 646 -37.37 11.65 -11.78
CA THR A 646 -38.61 12.46 -11.80
C THR A 646 -38.32 13.81 -12.43
N ASP A 647 -37.20 14.43 -12.05
CA ASP A 647 -36.79 15.75 -12.51
C ASP A 647 -36.56 15.79 -14.02
N PHE A 648 -36.08 14.71 -14.64
CA PHE A 648 -35.88 14.57 -16.10
C PHE A 648 -36.83 13.55 -16.75
N SER A 649 -38.06 13.40 -16.23
CA SER A 649 -39.05 12.42 -16.74
C SER A 649 -39.45 12.55 -18.22
N GLU A 650 -39.09 13.66 -18.88
CA GLU A 650 -39.26 13.88 -20.32
C GLU A 650 -38.20 13.17 -21.18
N VAL A 651 -37.15 12.60 -20.57
CA VAL A 651 -36.12 11.78 -21.22
C VAL A 651 -36.37 10.31 -20.88
N SER A 652 -36.32 9.43 -21.89
CA SER A 652 -36.69 8.01 -21.77
C SER A 652 -35.76 7.21 -20.85
N ASP A 653 -34.45 7.42 -20.98
CA ASP A 653 -33.45 6.75 -20.13
C ASP A 653 -32.45 7.75 -19.55
N VAL A 654 -32.48 7.90 -18.22
CA VAL A 654 -31.60 8.79 -17.45
C VAL A 654 -30.89 7.99 -16.38
N LEU A 655 -29.56 8.04 -16.41
CA LEU A 655 -28.68 7.40 -15.44
C LEU A 655 -27.87 8.44 -14.68
N ASN A 656 -27.63 8.18 -13.39
CA ASN A 656 -26.80 9.02 -12.53
C ASN A 656 -25.70 8.17 -11.92
N ILE A 657 -24.46 8.51 -12.25
CA ILE A 657 -23.22 7.86 -11.80
C ILE A 657 -22.38 8.78 -10.91
N GLY A 658 -23.00 9.81 -10.32
CA GLY A 658 -22.32 10.77 -9.46
C GLY A 658 -21.72 10.13 -8.20
N ILE A 659 -20.48 10.51 -7.85
CA ILE A 659 -19.72 9.91 -6.74
C ILE A 659 -19.28 11.00 -5.76
N GLY A 660 -19.43 10.74 -4.46
CA GLY A 660 -19.07 11.67 -3.40
C GLY A 660 -17.56 11.94 -3.33
N GLY A 661 -17.18 13.18 -3.03
CA GLY A 661 -15.77 13.55 -2.77
C GLY A 661 -14.83 13.65 -3.98
N THR A 662 -15.21 13.16 -5.17
CA THR A 662 -14.34 13.17 -6.37
C THR A 662 -13.84 14.55 -6.74
N GLN A 663 -12.62 14.63 -7.28
CA GLN A 663 -12.01 15.83 -7.85
C GLN A 663 -12.05 15.78 -9.39
N SER A 664 -11.74 16.89 -10.06
CA SER A 664 -11.70 16.97 -11.53
C SER A 664 -10.77 15.93 -12.16
N THR A 665 -9.59 15.71 -11.56
CA THR A 665 -8.61 14.72 -12.06
C THR A 665 -9.16 13.30 -12.10
N ASP A 666 -10.15 12.94 -11.28
CA ASP A 666 -10.68 11.57 -11.24
C ASP A 666 -11.58 11.28 -12.44
N TRP A 667 -12.36 12.28 -12.85
CA TRP A 667 -13.20 12.21 -14.04
C TRP A 667 -12.36 12.25 -15.33
N THR A 668 -11.21 12.95 -15.35
CA THR A 668 -10.24 12.84 -16.45
C THR A 668 -9.78 11.40 -16.67
N LYS A 669 -9.53 10.64 -15.59
CA LYS A 669 -9.06 9.23 -15.63
C LYS A 669 -10.16 8.23 -16.02
N LEU A 670 -11.41 8.68 -16.06
CA LEU A 670 -12.61 7.89 -16.36
C LEU A 670 -13.37 8.39 -17.60
N ALA A 671 -12.85 9.37 -18.35
CA ALA A 671 -13.54 9.96 -19.49
C ALA A 671 -13.91 8.91 -20.57
N ASP A 672 -13.06 7.90 -20.77
CA ASP A 672 -13.34 6.75 -21.64
C ASP A 672 -14.47 5.87 -21.08
N GLU A 673 -14.45 5.50 -19.79
CA GLU A 673 -15.56 4.78 -19.15
C GLU A 673 -16.87 5.57 -19.20
N VAL A 674 -16.84 6.89 -18.98
CA VAL A 674 -18.00 7.80 -19.09
C VAL A 674 -18.56 7.82 -20.52
N ALA A 675 -17.70 7.84 -21.55
CA ALA A 675 -18.16 7.79 -22.94
C ALA A 675 -18.82 6.44 -23.31
N ASN A 676 -18.54 5.34 -22.61
CA ASN A 676 -19.11 4.02 -22.93
C ASN A 676 -20.59 3.87 -22.57
N TYR A 677 -21.19 4.79 -21.80
CA TYR A 677 -22.65 4.86 -21.63
C TYR A 677 -23.39 5.38 -22.88
N ASN A 678 -22.65 5.83 -23.92
CA ASN A 678 -23.17 6.15 -25.26
C ASN A 678 -24.33 7.17 -25.27
N PHE A 679 -24.25 8.19 -24.42
CA PHE A 679 -25.32 9.17 -24.23
C PHE A 679 -25.39 10.24 -25.34
N THR A 680 -26.59 10.80 -25.52
CA THR A 680 -26.82 11.97 -26.40
C THR A 680 -26.80 13.29 -25.64
N LYS A 681 -27.03 13.25 -24.33
CA LYS A 681 -26.99 14.39 -23.42
C LYS A 681 -26.23 14.05 -22.16
N ALA A 682 -25.61 15.03 -21.52
CA ALA A 682 -25.08 14.84 -20.18
C ALA A 682 -25.20 16.07 -19.29
N VAL A 683 -25.05 15.86 -17.99
CA VAL A 683 -24.83 16.88 -16.96
C VAL A 683 -23.51 16.58 -16.28
N TYR A 684 -22.58 17.54 -16.30
CA TYR A 684 -21.31 17.45 -15.60
C TYR A 684 -21.16 18.59 -14.59
N MET A 685 -20.86 18.24 -13.35
CA MET A 685 -20.57 19.19 -12.26
C MET A 685 -19.40 18.68 -11.42
N ILE A 686 -18.37 19.50 -11.20
CA ILE A 686 -17.13 19.14 -10.50
C ILE A 686 -16.42 20.39 -9.97
N GLY A 687 -15.24 20.26 -9.34
CA GLY A 687 -14.35 21.38 -9.01
C GLY A 687 -14.39 21.84 -7.55
N ILE A 688 -15.54 21.76 -6.86
CA ILE A 688 -15.64 22.25 -5.47
C ILE A 688 -14.79 21.44 -4.47
N ASN A 689 -14.44 20.19 -4.79
CA ASN A 689 -13.60 19.33 -3.95
C ASN A 689 -12.10 19.59 -4.17
N ASP A 690 -11.71 19.99 -5.38
CA ASP A 690 -10.35 20.36 -5.76
C ASP A 690 -9.86 21.58 -4.95
N PHE A 691 -10.74 22.55 -4.72
CA PHE A 691 -10.53 23.71 -3.85
C PHE A 691 -10.62 23.31 -2.36
N ASN A 692 -9.55 22.75 -1.80
CA ASN A 692 -9.49 22.28 -0.40
C ASN A 692 -8.18 22.67 0.31
N PRO A 693 -8.18 22.80 1.66
CA PRO A 693 -7.03 23.30 2.44
C PRO A 693 -5.79 22.39 2.42
N TYR A 694 -5.91 21.15 1.96
CA TYR A 694 -4.78 20.20 1.89
C TYR A 694 -4.05 20.27 0.54
N ASN A 695 -4.66 20.85 -0.50
CA ASN A 695 -4.06 21.02 -1.81
C ASN A 695 -3.41 22.41 -1.96
N THR A 696 -2.14 22.53 -1.56
CA THR A 696 -1.40 23.81 -1.61
C THR A 696 -0.93 24.22 -3.02
N THR A 697 -1.27 23.45 -4.06
CA THR A 697 -0.86 23.69 -5.46
C THR A 697 -2.03 23.89 -6.42
N VAL A 698 -3.28 23.83 -5.93
CA VAL A 698 -4.47 24.04 -6.77
C VAL A 698 -4.53 25.47 -7.33
N SER A 699 -5.01 25.59 -8.57
CA SER A 699 -5.29 26.85 -9.25
C SER A 699 -6.57 26.74 -10.08
N ALA A 700 -7.21 27.89 -10.35
CA ALA A 700 -8.34 27.96 -11.27
C ALA A 700 -8.02 27.32 -12.64
N GLN A 701 -6.83 27.59 -13.17
CA GLN A 701 -6.35 27.03 -14.43
C GLN A 701 -6.17 25.51 -14.38
N SER A 702 -5.62 24.95 -13.29
CA SER A 702 -5.43 23.49 -13.20
C SER A 702 -6.77 22.74 -13.10
N VAL A 703 -7.73 23.25 -12.32
CA VAL A 703 -9.06 22.62 -12.21
C VAL A 703 -9.80 22.71 -13.54
N PHE A 704 -9.77 23.88 -14.20
CA PHE A 704 -10.34 24.03 -15.53
C PHE A 704 -9.66 23.12 -16.58
N THR A 705 -8.33 22.94 -16.54
CA THR A 705 -7.63 22.04 -17.47
C THR A 705 -8.17 20.60 -17.37
N GLU A 706 -8.41 20.07 -16.17
CA GLU A 706 -8.96 18.72 -16.00
C GLU A 706 -10.43 18.61 -16.44
N ILE A 707 -11.24 19.63 -16.13
CA ILE A 707 -12.61 19.77 -16.66
C ILE A 707 -12.60 19.73 -18.19
N LYS A 708 -11.73 20.51 -18.81
CA LYS A 708 -11.53 20.59 -20.26
C LYS A 708 -11.08 19.25 -20.84
N ASN A 709 -10.06 18.62 -20.26
CA ASN A 709 -9.56 17.31 -20.69
C ASN A 709 -10.69 16.26 -20.69
N THR A 710 -11.51 16.24 -19.62
CA THR A 710 -12.68 15.35 -19.51
C THR A 710 -13.68 15.59 -20.65
N LEU A 711 -14.05 16.85 -20.89
CA LEU A 711 -15.05 17.23 -21.89
C LEU A 711 -14.58 17.00 -23.33
N GLU A 712 -13.33 17.37 -23.65
CA GLU A 712 -12.74 17.13 -24.97
C GLU A 712 -12.64 15.63 -25.25
N ARG A 713 -12.20 14.82 -24.27
CA ARG A 713 -12.09 13.37 -24.44
C ARG A 713 -13.44 12.69 -24.62
N ILE A 714 -14.47 13.13 -23.91
CA ILE A 714 -15.84 12.66 -24.14
C ILE A 714 -16.32 13.07 -25.54
N HIS A 715 -16.01 14.27 -26.02
CA HIS A 715 -16.41 14.73 -27.36
C HIS A 715 -15.66 14.02 -28.50
N GLU A 716 -14.40 13.63 -28.31
CA GLU A 716 -13.67 12.76 -29.25
C GLU A 716 -14.38 11.42 -29.48
N LEU A 717 -14.98 10.86 -28.41
CA LEU A 717 -15.62 9.54 -28.40
C LEU A 717 -17.12 9.61 -28.77
N LEU A 718 -17.80 10.69 -28.35
CA LEU A 718 -19.22 10.96 -28.58
C LEU A 718 -19.40 12.35 -29.25
N PRO A 719 -19.01 12.54 -30.52
CA PRO A 719 -19.00 13.85 -31.19
C PRO A 719 -20.38 14.47 -31.42
N SER A 720 -21.47 13.74 -31.12
CA SER A 720 -22.86 14.22 -31.18
C SER A 720 -23.51 14.47 -29.82
N ALA A 721 -22.78 14.29 -28.70
CA ALA A 721 -23.33 14.51 -27.36
C ALA A 721 -23.35 16.00 -26.97
N GLU A 722 -24.44 16.46 -26.37
CA GLU A 722 -24.55 17.80 -25.79
C GLU A 722 -24.38 17.76 -24.26
N ILE A 723 -23.40 18.47 -23.72
CA ILE A 723 -23.03 18.40 -22.31
C ILE A 723 -23.39 19.70 -21.60
N ALA A 724 -24.31 19.64 -20.63
CA ALA A 724 -24.57 20.70 -19.68
C ALA A 724 -23.42 20.77 -18.66
N LEU A 725 -22.54 21.76 -18.81
CA LEU A 725 -21.47 22.04 -17.88
C LEU A 725 -21.97 22.99 -16.79
N VAL A 726 -22.20 22.47 -15.60
CA VAL A 726 -22.60 23.27 -14.43
C VAL A 726 -21.36 23.92 -13.84
N ASN A 727 -21.38 25.25 -13.70
CA ASN A 727 -20.27 26.00 -13.12
C ASN A 727 -20.16 25.82 -11.59
N VAL A 728 -18.97 26.09 -11.05
CA VAL A 728 -18.65 25.83 -9.63
C VAL A 728 -19.31 26.90 -8.77
N ASN A 729 -20.32 26.52 -7.99
CA ASN A 729 -20.97 27.47 -7.09
C ASN A 729 -20.14 27.74 -5.82
N LYS A 730 -20.28 28.95 -5.27
CA LYS A 730 -19.82 29.28 -3.91
C LYS A 730 -20.75 28.62 -2.89
N VAL A 731 -20.22 28.32 -1.70
CA VAL A 731 -20.94 27.57 -0.64
C VAL A 731 -20.68 28.22 0.73
N PRO A 732 -21.66 28.29 1.64
CA PRO A 732 -21.53 28.96 2.95
C PRO A 732 -20.56 28.29 3.96
N MET A 733 -19.72 27.36 3.52
CA MET A 733 -18.70 26.68 4.33
C MET A 733 -17.45 27.56 4.51
N ALA A 734 -17.08 27.87 5.76
CA ALA A 734 -15.97 28.77 6.08
C ALA A 734 -14.61 28.35 5.46
N GLU A 735 -14.37 27.04 5.31
CA GLU A 735 -13.17 26.47 4.68
C GLU A 735 -13.10 26.71 3.16
N LYS A 736 -14.22 27.04 2.50
CA LYS A 736 -14.32 27.28 1.06
C LYS A 736 -14.24 28.76 0.69
N VAL A 737 -14.51 29.67 1.63
CA VAL A 737 -14.41 31.13 1.46
C VAL A 737 -13.05 31.59 0.89
N PRO A 738 -11.88 31.05 1.32
CA PRO A 738 -10.58 31.45 0.75
C PRO A 738 -10.40 31.17 -0.75
N TYR A 739 -11.27 30.35 -1.35
CA TYR A 739 -11.20 29.93 -2.74
C TYR A 739 -12.18 30.68 -3.66
N TYR A 740 -12.98 31.62 -3.15
CA TYR A 740 -14.01 32.30 -3.93
C TYR A 740 -13.48 32.97 -5.21
N ASP A 741 -12.36 33.70 -5.13
CA ASP A 741 -11.73 34.33 -6.30
C ASP A 741 -11.20 33.29 -7.31
N MET A 742 -10.81 32.11 -6.83
CA MET A 742 -10.32 30.99 -7.65
C MET A 742 -11.48 30.25 -8.33
N ILE A 743 -12.62 30.15 -7.65
CA ILE A 743 -13.89 29.66 -8.18
C ILE A 743 -14.38 30.58 -9.30
N ASP A 744 -14.40 31.91 -9.08
CA ASP A 744 -14.79 32.88 -10.11
C ASP A 744 -13.87 32.84 -11.33
N ALA A 745 -12.55 32.75 -11.12
CA ALA A 745 -11.59 32.60 -12.21
C ALA A 745 -11.74 31.26 -12.96
N CYS A 746 -12.13 30.17 -12.28
CA CYS A 746 -12.40 28.89 -12.91
C CYS A 746 -13.69 28.95 -13.74
N ASN A 747 -14.75 29.57 -13.20
CA ASN A 747 -16.02 29.77 -13.88
C ASN A 747 -15.89 30.64 -15.13
N ALA A 748 -15.03 31.66 -15.11
CA ALA A 748 -14.71 32.46 -16.29
C ALA A 748 -14.09 31.61 -17.41
N LEU A 749 -13.11 30.74 -17.08
CA LEU A 749 -12.50 29.82 -18.05
C LEU A 749 -13.51 28.79 -18.59
N MET A 750 -14.41 28.29 -17.75
CA MET A 750 -15.50 27.38 -18.15
C MET A 750 -16.50 28.07 -19.09
N ALA A 751 -16.81 29.35 -18.85
CA ALA A 751 -17.68 30.15 -19.71
C ALA A 751 -17.03 30.47 -21.07
N ASP A 752 -15.76 30.90 -21.07
CA ASP A 752 -14.98 31.10 -22.30
C ASP A 752 -14.87 29.80 -23.11
N PHE A 753 -14.69 28.65 -22.46
CA PHE A 753 -14.65 27.35 -23.12
C PHE A 753 -15.98 27.01 -23.78
N ALA A 754 -17.10 27.09 -23.05
CA ALA A 754 -18.43 26.81 -23.59
C ALA A 754 -18.80 27.77 -24.74
N ALA A 755 -18.44 29.06 -24.64
CA ALA A 755 -18.67 30.05 -25.68
C ALA A 755 -17.89 29.79 -26.99
N ASN A 756 -16.90 28.89 -26.98
CA ASN A 756 -16.12 28.49 -28.15
C ASN A 756 -16.36 27.01 -28.57
N ASN A 757 -17.25 26.27 -27.90
CA ASN A 757 -17.48 24.84 -28.12
C ASN A 757 -18.98 24.51 -28.11
N ASP A 758 -19.62 24.45 -29.29
CA ASP A 758 -21.08 24.27 -29.46
C ASP A 758 -21.67 23.01 -28.76
N TYR A 759 -20.85 21.99 -28.48
CA TYR A 759 -21.26 20.78 -27.76
C TYR A 759 -21.37 20.97 -26.23
N VAL A 760 -20.83 22.07 -25.68
CA VAL A 760 -20.89 22.39 -24.26
C VAL A 760 -21.90 23.51 -24.03
N LYS A 761 -22.92 23.25 -23.21
CA LYS A 761 -23.91 24.24 -22.78
C LYS A 761 -23.59 24.67 -21.35
N LEU A 762 -23.19 25.92 -21.15
CA LEU A 762 -22.93 26.43 -19.79
C LEU A 762 -24.24 26.52 -19.00
N VAL A 763 -24.28 25.90 -17.83
CA VAL A 763 -25.34 26.10 -16.82
C VAL A 763 -24.77 27.00 -15.73
N ASP A 764 -25.18 28.27 -15.73
CA ASP A 764 -24.79 29.24 -14.70
C ASP A 764 -25.63 29.05 -13.43
N PHE A 765 -25.29 28.02 -12.67
CA PHE A 765 -25.86 27.75 -11.35
C PHE A 765 -25.23 28.61 -10.27
N ALA A 766 -23.95 28.98 -10.41
CA ALA A 766 -23.21 29.78 -9.45
C ALA A 766 -23.84 31.17 -9.24
N SER A 767 -24.24 31.87 -10.31
CA SER A 767 -24.99 33.14 -10.18
C SER A 767 -26.41 32.90 -9.67
N ALA A 768 -27.05 31.79 -10.05
CA ALA A 768 -28.44 31.49 -9.66
C ALA A 768 -28.61 31.21 -8.15
N VAL A 769 -27.57 30.70 -7.47
CA VAL A 769 -27.56 30.55 -5.99
C VAL A 769 -26.90 31.74 -5.26
N TYR A 770 -26.43 32.75 -5.98
CA TYR A 770 -25.76 33.94 -5.44
C TYR A 770 -26.51 35.21 -5.85
N GLY A 771 -27.62 35.50 -5.17
CA GLY A 771 -28.39 36.72 -5.39
C GLY A 771 -27.66 37.99 -4.89
N ASP A 772 -27.95 39.14 -5.50
CA ASP A 772 -27.25 40.41 -5.23
C ASP A 772 -27.33 40.92 -3.77
N ASP A 773 -28.29 40.47 -2.97
CA ASP A 773 -28.55 40.99 -1.60
C ASP A 773 -29.12 39.95 -0.59
N GLU A 774 -29.17 38.64 -0.94
CA GLU A 774 -29.74 37.59 -0.06
C GLU A 774 -28.74 36.48 0.31
N ALA A 775 -29.03 35.77 1.40
CA ALA A 775 -28.06 34.89 2.06
C ALA A 775 -27.83 33.57 1.31
N LEU A 776 -26.55 33.19 1.22
CA LEU A 776 -26.04 31.92 0.68
C LEU A 776 -26.63 30.63 1.31
N GLY A 777 -27.56 30.68 2.27
CA GLY A 777 -28.05 29.52 3.02
C GLY A 777 -29.22 28.77 2.39
N ASP A 778 -30.13 29.46 1.69
CA ASP A 778 -31.48 28.95 1.41
C ASP A 778 -31.54 27.75 0.43
N TYR A 779 -30.46 27.51 -0.32
CA TYR A 779 -30.34 26.36 -1.23
C TYR A 779 -29.56 25.16 -0.67
N PHE A 780 -29.01 25.26 0.55
CA PHE A 780 -28.13 24.24 1.14
C PHE A 780 -28.75 23.52 2.34
N VAL A 781 -28.22 22.35 2.68
CA VAL A 781 -28.50 21.66 3.95
C VAL A 781 -27.56 22.18 5.06
N SER A 782 -27.76 21.72 6.29
CA SER A 782 -27.05 22.21 7.48
C SER A 782 -25.52 21.98 7.51
N ASP A 783 -24.96 21.28 6.52
CA ASP A 783 -23.50 21.15 6.35
C ASP A 783 -22.87 22.35 5.61
N ASN A 784 -23.68 23.26 5.06
CA ASN A 784 -23.25 24.43 4.29
C ASN A 784 -22.47 24.10 3.01
N LEU A 785 -22.61 22.87 2.49
CA LEU A 785 -21.94 22.36 1.29
C LEU A 785 -22.91 21.75 0.28
N HIS A 786 -23.84 20.89 0.70
CA HIS A 786 -24.72 20.15 -0.23
C HIS A 786 -26.08 20.81 -0.41
N LEU A 787 -26.71 20.58 -1.58
CA LEU A 787 -28.01 21.16 -1.92
C LEU A 787 -29.17 20.56 -1.12
N ASN A 788 -30.13 21.41 -0.77
CA ASN A 788 -31.41 21.00 -0.18
C ASN A 788 -32.50 20.79 -1.26
N ALA A 789 -33.73 20.50 -0.83
CA ALA A 789 -34.87 20.25 -1.71
C ALA A 789 -35.26 21.45 -2.61
N SER A 790 -34.86 22.68 -2.26
CA SER A 790 -35.03 23.88 -3.11
C SER A 790 -33.94 23.96 -4.18
N GLY A 791 -32.69 23.61 -3.84
CA GLY A 791 -31.52 23.71 -4.73
C GLY A 791 -31.62 22.81 -5.97
N TYR A 792 -32.10 21.57 -5.81
CA TYR A 792 -32.23 20.64 -6.95
C TYR A 792 -33.29 21.06 -7.97
N ALA A 793 -34.40 21.68 -7.55
CA ALA A 793 -35.42 22.19 -8.46
C ALA A 793 -34.89 23.36 -9.32
N LEU A 794 -34.09 24.25 -8.71
CA LEU A 794 -33.40 25.33 -9.43
C LEU A 794 -32.42 24.75 -10.46
N LEU A 795 -31.53 23.84 -10.04
CA LEU A 795 -30.56 23.19 -10.93
C LEU A 795 -31.24 22.46 -12.10
N THR A 796 -32.32 21.71 -11.83
CA THR A 796 -33.15 21.04 -12.86
C THR A 796 -33.60 22.02 -13.93
N SER A 797 -34.16 23.17 -13.52
CA SER A 797 -34.72 24.15 -14.45
C SER A 797 -33.68 24.74 -15.42
N LEU A 798 -32.46 24.99 -14.92
CA LEU A 798 -31.36 25.55 -15.70
C LEU A 798 -30.74 24.51 -16.63
N VAL A 799 -30.58 23.26 -16.17
CA VAL A 799 -30.12 22.14 -17.01
C VAL A 799 -31.11 21.85 -18.15
N LYS A 800 -32.42 21.82 -17.87
CA LYS A 800 -33.44 21.66 -18.92
C LYS A 800 -33.39 22.76 -19.97
N ALA A 801 -33.26 24.02 -19.53
CA ALA A 801 -33.14 25.16 -20.43
C ALA A 801 -31.88 25.08 -21.31
N ALA A 802 -30.74 24.68 -20.74
CA ALA A 802 -29.48 24.54 -21.48
C ALA A 802 -29.49 23.39 -22.50
N LEU A 803 -30.12 22.26 -22.19
CA LEU A 803 -30.22 21.07 -23.06
C LEU A 803 -31.46 21.05 -23.96
N GLY A 804 -32.25 22.13 -24.00
CA GLY A 804 -33.48 22.23 -24.81
C GLY A 804 -34.59 21.24 -24.42
N ILE A 805 -34.55 20.68 -23.20
CA ILE A 805 -35.54 19.72 -22.71
C ILE A 805 -36.84 20.48 -22.44
N SER A 806 -37.86 20.20 -23.24
CA SER A 806 -39.14 20.90 -23.18
C SER A 806 -39.92 20.50 -21.94
N VAL A 807 -40.22 21.48 -21.09
CA VAL A 807 -41.08 21.29 -19.90
C VAL A 807 -42.53 21.05 -20.36
N ALA A 808 -43.17 20.03 -19.78
CA ALA A 808 -44.55 19.61 -20.10
C ALA A 808 -45.65 20.46 -19.42
#